data_AF-A0A0Q6QL86-F1
#
_entry.id   AF-A0A0Q6QL86-F1
#
_cell.length_a   1.000
_cell.length_b   1.000
_cell.length_c   1.000
_cell.angle_alpha   90.00
_cell.angle_beta   90.00
_cell.angle_gamma   90.00
#
_symmetry.space_group_name_H-M   'P 1'
#
loop_
_entity.id
_entity.type
_entity.pdbx_description
1 polymer ?
#
loop_
_entity_poly.entity_id
_entity_poly.type
_entity_poly.pdbx_seq_one_letter_code
_entity_poly.pdbx_strand_id
1 'polypeptide(L)'
;MKVLGLDIIPGLSRGLYVYDNAHALLASDAWRETGPNIGSSGENLTISFLSMNRSSLSIKLLKSIEEFLPHFAGEVLIIDNGSSTEEIERMREACKTLTFRTRIVELGQNFGVSGGRNRTIPHVTTEWLMCLDNDIYFTMNPLKQIQHDLAVLGCHFMSLPLLDPDGQTIFARGGHVYVSYEEGELHIGAGSASLQTKIQDVISQPFLGTFLFGGACVVNKDTFARVGSYDEGMFVGFEDIDFSVRLFQQGYKVGCASVCALVHDHPMPDSDADRNYEKERFSRGVLHKSAMHLEAKHGFKIWGDAVDHWVQSRHDELGLNNEADHISAPVKVVSVEHEKTKIALIIDTDNWAFGNIARQLERYLSEQFDFVVIPMDIIDNIDKIFMMTEDCDIVHFFWREHLTLIGTPYYRSYVESLGMPYELFHERFIATKKLSTSVYDHLLLEEDELSGRAHLFTEIVAGYTVGSEKLNSIYSEVSGYPEPTRVIEDGVDLTKFMPMNIERLREVGQRELVIGWVGNSKWAAELEDFKGVNSILKPAIEQLQQEGFAVKSLFADRQDQFIPHDQMPNYYSKIDVYVCTSKIEGTPNPVLESMACGVPVISTDVGIVPQAFGELQKAFILPERTVEALKDSIRKLVEEPALLSRLSTENVERIKEWDWSIKAAKFGQYFESLTAIDSRT
;
A
#
# COMPACT_ATOMS: atom_id res chain seq x y z
N MET A 1 15.13 30.57 -8.18
CA MET A 1 15.92 31.09 -9.34
C MET A 1 14.98 31.21 -10.53
N LYS A 2 15.02 32.32 -11.30
CA LYS A 2 14.28 32.40 -12.57
C LYS A 2 14.90 31.40 -13.55
N VAL A 3 14.19 30.33 -13.88
CA VAL A 3 14.57 29.39 -14.95
C VAL A 3 14.41 30.13 -16.28
N LEU A 4 15.52 30.53 -16.90
CA LEU A 4 15.54 31.01 -18.29
C LEU A 4 15.37 29.80 -19.22
N GLY A 5 14.52 29.89 -20.25
CA GLY A 5 14.56 28.96 -21.40
C GLY A 5 13.56 27.78 -21.45
N LEU A 6 12.31 27.92 -20.97
CA LEU A 6 11.26 26.91 -21.23
C LEU A 6 10.04 27.56 -21.90
N ASP A 7 9.85 27.33 -23.19
CA ASP A 7 8.67 27.82 -23.90
C ASP A 7 7.47 26.94 -23.51
N ILE A 8 6.71 27.39 -22.50
CA ILE A 8 5.54 26.67 -21.99
C ILE A 8 4.29 26.98 -22.82
N ILE A 9 3.35 26.04 -22.84
CA ILE A 9 2.05 26.22 -23.52
C ILE A 9 1.33 27.47 -22.95
N PRO A 10 0.73 28.32 -23.80
CA PRO A 10 -0.07 29.46 -23.36
C PRO A 10 -1.15 29.06 -22.35
N GLY A 11 -1.27 29.84 -21.26
CA GLY A 11 -2.21 29.55 -20.16
C GLY A 11 -1.58 28.82 -18.97
N LEU A 12 -0.40 28.22 -19.15
CA LEU A 12 0.37 27.65 -18.03
C LEU A 12 1.15 28.75 -17.30
N SER A 13 1.22 28.61 -15.97
CA SER A 13 2.03 29.49 -15.12
C SER A 13 3.02 28.68 -14.30
N ARG A 14 4.18 29.28 -14.02
CA ARG A 14 5.21 28.64 -13.19
C ARG A 14 5.07 29.11 -11.74
N GLY A 15 4.94 28.16 -10.83
CA GLY A 15 4.92 28.42 -9.39
C GLY A 15 6.29 28.21 -8.73
N LEU A 16 6.46 28.81 -7.54
CA LEU A 16 7.51 28.35 -6.63
C LEU A 16 7.01 27.06 -5.98
N TYR A 17 7.84 26.01 -5.99
CA TYR A 17 7.51 24.81 -5.25
C TYR A 17 7.52 25.12 -3.75
N VAL A 18 6.37 24.95 -3.10
CA VAL A 18 6.24 25.07 -1.64
C VAL A 18 6.38 23.67 -1.06
N TYR A 19 7.41 23.49 -0.25
CA TYR A 19 7.71 22.23 0.39
C TYR A 19 6.76 21.96 1.56
N ASP A 20 6.26 20.73 1.64
CA ASP A 20 5.58 20.16 2.80
C ASP A 20 6.45 19.04 3.39
N ASN A 21 6.33 18.76 4.69
CA ASN A 21 7.07 17.65 5.32
C ASN A 21 6.68 16.27 4.76
N ALA A 22 5.45 16.11 4.24
CA ALA A 22 5.04 14.94 3.48
C ALA A 22 5.79 14.80 2.14
N HIS A 23 6.38 15.89 1.65
CA HIS A 23 7.18 15.93 0.42
C HIS A 23 8.69 15.95 0.70
N ALA A 24 9.12 15.40 1.85
CA ALA A 24 10.52 15.28 2.28
C ALA A 24 11.43 14.76 1.15
N LEU A 25 12.69 15.21 1.14
CA LEU A 25 13.70 14.60 0.27
C LEU A 25 13.88 13.14 0.72
N LEU A 26 13.60 12.22 -0.19
CA LEU A 26 13.46 10.80 0.13
C LEU A 26 14.81 10.11 0.38
N ALA A 27 15.92 10.74 -0.03
CA ALA A 27 17.26 10.35 0.33
C ALA A 27 18.14 11.59 0.60
N SER A 28 18.78 11.63 1.76
CA SER A 28 19.67 12.71 2.22
C SER A 28 21.08 12.62 1.61
N ASP A 29 21.25 11.83 0.55
CA ASP A 29 22.52 11.64 -0.14
C ASP A 29 22.34 11.44 -1.66
N ALA A 30 21.14 11.67 -2.20
CA ALA A 30 20.85 11.49 -3.62
C ALA A 30 21.81 12.29 -4.54
N TRP A 31 22.37 13.40 -4.04
CA TRP A 31 23.29 14.31 -4.74
C TRP A 31 24.74 13.83 -4.86
N ARG A 32 25.10 12.66 -4.33
CA ARG A 32 26.47 12.13 -4.44
C ARG A 32 26.72 11.52 -5.82
N GLU A 33 27.94 11.70 -6.35
CA GLU A 33 28.38 11.08 -7.61
C GLU A 33 28.35 9.54 -7.54
N THR A 34 28.57 8.99 -6.35
CA THR A 34 28.38 7.57 -6.02
C THR A 34 27.33 7.49 -4.89
N GLY A 35 26.09 7.10 -5.20
CA GLY A 35 24.95 7.17 -4.27
C GLY A 35 23.68 6.44 -4.75
N PRO A 36 22.66 6.29 -3.88
CA PRO A 36 21.60 5.26 -3.91
C PRO A 36 20.43 5.56 -4.87
N ASN A 37 20.73 6.10 -6.06
CA ASN A 37 19.77 6.17 -7.16
C ASN A 37 20.22 5.28 -8.32
N ILE A 38 19.78 5.54 -9.56
CA ILE A 38 20.04 4.70 -10.73
C ILE A 38 21.53 4.33 -10.96
N GLY A 39 22.47 5.13 -10.46
CA GLY A 39 23.91 4.94 -10.64
C GLY A 39 24.42 5.52 -11.96
N SER A 40 25.70 5.92 -11.98
CA SER A 40 26.27 6.73 -13.06
C SER A 40 26.44 5.96 -14.37
N SER A 41 26.43 4.63 -14.26
CA SER A 41 26.43 3.68 -15.38
C SER A 41 25.19 2.79 -15.36
N GLY A 42 24.18 3.11 -14.55
CA GLY A 42 22.95 2.33 -14.41
C GLY A 42 23.07 1.10 -13.53
N GLU A 43 24.02 1.07 -12.60
CA GLU A 43 24.30 -0.06 -11.71
C GLU A 43 23.06 -0.52 -10.91
N ASN A 44 22.14 0.41 -10.60
CA ASN A 44 20.90 0.15 -9.87
C ASN A 44 19.66 0.33 -10.76
N LEU A 45 19.81 0.23 -12.08
CA LEU A 45 18.77 0.48 -13.06
C LEU A 45 18.45 -0.76 -13.90
N THR A 46 17.16 -1.07 -14.01
CA THR A 46 16.64 -1.96 -15.05
C THR A 46 15.98 -1.08 -16.11
N ILE A 47 16.37 -1.22 -17.38
CA ILE A 47 15.64 -0.64 -18.50
C ILE A 47 14.64 -1.68 -18.98
N SER A 48 13.37 -1.32 -19.11
CA SER A 48 12.32 -2.25 -19.51
C SER A 48 11.41 -1.67 -20.58
N PHE A 49 10.97 -2.53 -21.49
CA PHE A 49 9.94 -2.21 -22.48
C PHE A 49 9.03 -3.42 -22.74
N LEU A 50 7.79 -3.14 -23.11
CA LEU A 50 6.86 -4.16 -23.62
C LEU A 50 7.15 -4.43 -25.09
N SER A 51 7.16 -5.70 -25.48
CA SER A 51 7.29 -6.12 -26.88
C SER A 51 6.06 -6.92 -27.30
N MET A 52 5.49 -6.58 -28.45
CA MET A 52 4.37 -7.31 -29.05
C MET A 52 4.44 -7.21 -30.57
N ASN A 53 4.82 -8.30 -31.25
CA ASN A 53 4.84 -8.46 -32.72
C ASN A 53 5.52 -7.34 -33.54
N ARG A 54 6.44 -6.58 -32.92
CA ARG A 54 7.20 -5.48 -33.51
C ARG A 54 8.67 -5.54 -33.10
N SER A 55 9.26 -6.73 -33.24
CA SER A 55 10.64 -7.00 -32.85
C SER A 55 11.65 -6.06 -33.52
N SER A 56 11.37 -5.54 -34.71
CA SER A 56 12.25 -4.58 -35.42
C SER A 56 12.49 -3.30 -34.61
N LEU A 57 11.46 -2.74 -33.97
CA LEU A 57 11.56 -1.54 -33.14
C LEU A 57 12.26 -1.84 -31.82
N SER A 58 11.86 -2.94 -31.16
CA SER A 58 12.55 -3.43 -29.97
C SER A 58 14.06 -3.66 -30.22
N ILE A 59 14.44 -4.20 -31.38
CA ILE A 59 15.85 -4.36 -31.79
C ILE A 59 16.53 -3.01 -32.03
N LYS A 60 15.82 -2.02 -32.59
CA LYS A 60 16.34 -0.65 -32.76
C LYS A 60 16.64 -0.01 -31.40
N LEU A 61 15.75 -0.13 -30.43
CA LEU A 61 15.99 0.30 -29.05
C LEU A 61 17.23 -0.39 -28.47
N LEU A 62 17.31 -1.72 -28.55
CA LEU A 62 18.46 -2.49 -28.03
C LEU A 62 19.79 -2.06 -28.66
N LYS A 63 19.83 -1.81 -29.97
CA LYS A 63 21.02 -1.30 -30.67
C LYS A 63 21.40 0.11 -30.21
N SER A 64 20.42 0.97 -29.96
CA SER A 64 20.70 2.30 -29.43
C SER A 64 21.28 2.26 -28.01
N ILE A 65 20.87 1.29 -27.19
CA ILE A 65 21.47 1.05 -25.87
C ILE A 65 22.94 0.63 -26.04
N GLU A 66 23.25 -0.28 -26.97
CA GLU A 66 24.63 -0.71 -27.23
C GLU A 66 25.52 0.44 -27.70
N GLU A 67 24.99 1.28 -28.61
CA GLU A 67 25.72 2.40 -29.19
C GLU A 67 25.95 3.53 -28.17
N PHE A 68 24.91 3.92 -27.43
CA PHE A 68 24.94 5.12 -26.59
C PHE A 68 25.21 4.84 -25.12
N LEU A 69 25.04 3.59 -24.65
CA LEU A 69 25.30 3.17 -23.27
C LEU A 69 26.35 2.02 -23.22
N PRO A 70 27.57 2.20 -23.78
CA PRO A 70 28.56 1.12 -23.97
C PRO A 70 29.11 0.48 -22.68
N HIS A 71 28.80 1.06 -21.52
CA HIS A 71 29.21 0.58 -20.19
C HIS A 71 28.01 0.43 -19.24
N PHE A 72 26.82 0.19 -19.78
CA PHE A 72 25.62 -0.02 -18.97
C PHE A 72 25.80 -1.23 -18.05
N ALA A 73 25.75 -0.97 -16.73
CA ALA A 73 26.02 -1.97 -15.70
C ALA A 73 24.76 -2.68 -15.17
N GLY A 74 23.58 -2.16 -15.54
CA GLY A 74 22.28 -2.71 -15.14
C GLY A 74 21.83 -3.90 -16.00
N GLU A 75 20.51 -4.09 -16.07
CA GLU A 75 19.90 -5.09 -16.97
C GLU A 75 18.85 -4.45 -17.89
N VAL A 76 18.71 -5.01 -19.10
CA VAL A 76 17.58 -4.72 -19.99
C VAL A 76 16.58 -5.88 -19.91
N LEU A 77 15.38 -5.59 -19.44
CA LEU A 77 14.30 -6.54 -19.27
C LEU A 77 13.26 -6.36 -20.39
N ILE A 78 13.09 -7.40 -21.20
CA ILE A 78 12.17 -7.42 -22.32
C ILE A 78 10.95 -8.23 -21.88
N ILE A 79 9.79 -7.59 -21.85
CA ILE A 79 8.54 -8.25 -21.49
C ILE A 79 7.76 -8.51 -22.77
N ASP A 80 7.74 -9.76 -23.21
CA ASP A 80 6.93 -10.17 -24.34
C ASP A 80 5.46 -10.29 -23.90
N ASN A 81 4.61 -9.44 -24.49
CA ASN A 81 3.20 -9.31 -24.17
C ASN A 81 2.33 -10.12 -25.16
N GLY A 82 2.77 -11.33 -25.51
CA GLY A 82 2.04 -12.24 -26.40
C GLY A 82 2.42 -12.10 -27.87
N SER A 83 3.70 -12.00 -28.20
CA SER A 83 4.13 -12.06 -29.60
C SER A 83 4.05 -13.48 -30.18
N SER A 84 4.13 -13.59 -31.50
CA SER A 84 4.33 -14.86 -32.19
C SER A 84 5.68 -15.48 -31.85
N THR A 85 5.77 -16.81 -32.01
CA THR A 85 7.02 -17.54 -31.76
C THR A 85 8.16 -17.05 -32.65
N GLU A 86 7.86 -16.67 -33.91
CA GLU A 86 8.86 -16.12 -34.84
C GLU A 86 9.44 -14.78 -34.36
N GLU A 87 8.60 -13.91 -33.80
CA GLU A 87 9.01 -12.59 -33.30
C GLU A 87 9.86 -12.72 -32.02
N ILE A 88 9.48 -13.64 -31.12
CA ILE A 88 10.25 -13.97 -29.92
C ILE A 88 11.63 -14.52 -30.30
N GLU A 89 11.70 -15.45 -31.26
CA GLU A 89 12.97 -16.04 -31.66
C GLU A 89 13.90 -15.03 -32.35
N ARG A 90 13.33 -14.11 -33.14
CA ARG A 90 14.08 -12.98 -33.71
C ARG A 90 14.65 -12.07 -32.60
N MET A 91 13.88 -11.81 -31.54
CA MET A 91 14.36 -11.06 -30.38
C MET A 91 15.50 -11.78 -29.67
N ARG A 92 15.34 -13.09 -29.42
CA ARG A 92 16.36 -13.94 -28.78
C ARG A 92 17.67 -13.93 -29.57
N GLU A 93 17.61 -14.00 -30.90
CA GLU A 93 18.81 -13.94 -31.75
C GLU A 93 19.50 -12.58 -31.65
N ALA A 94 18.74 -11.48 -31.69
CA ALA A 94 19.31 -10.15 -31.52
C ALA A 94 19.99 -9.96 -30.16
N CYS A 95 19.41 -10.50 -29.09
CA CYS A 95 20.00 -10.42 -27.75
C CYS A 95 21.34 -11.14 -27.60
N LYS A 96 21.63 -12.18 -28.41
CA LYS A 96 22.88 -12.95 -28.31
C LYS A 96 24.12 -12.14 -28.67
N THR A 97 23.97 -11.09 -29.47
CA THR A 97 25.10 -10.28 -29.96
C THR A 97 25.39 -9.06 -29.09
N LEU A 98 24.54 -8.74 -28.12
CA LEU A 98 24.64 -7.52 -27.32
C LEU A 98 25.68 -7.66 -26.20
N THR A 99 26.34 -6.55 -25.88
CA THR A 99 27.39 -6.49 -24.85
C THR A 99 26.89 -6.32 -23.42
N PHE A 100 25.62 -5.96 -23.23
CA PHE A 100 25.00 -5.77 -21.91
C PHE A 100 24.03 -6.90 -21.56
N ARG A 101 23.69 -7.00 -20.27
CA ARG A 101 22.79 -8.04 -19.77
C ARG A 101 21.36 -7.83 -20.28
N THR A 102 20.83 -8.84 -20.95
CA THR A 102 19.43 -8.89 -21.39
C THR A 102 18.69 -10.07 -20.78
N ARG A 103 17.38 -9.91 -20.59
CA ARG A 103 16.48 -11.01 -20.19
C ARG A 103 15.12 -10.83 -20.83
N ILE A 104 14.59 -11.90 -21.41
CA ILE A 104 13.24 -11.94 -21.98
C ILE A 104 12.33 -12.71 -21.02
N VAL A 105 11.17 -12.13 -20.70
CA VAL A 105 10.08 -12.77 -19.97
C VAL A 105 8.88 -12.85 -20.90
N GLU A 106 8.36 -14.05 -21.10
CA GLU A 106 7.19 -14.29 -21.95
C GLU A 106 5.93 -14.37 -21.07
N LEU A 107 4.99 -13.46 -21.30
CA LEU A 107 3.70 -13.45 -20.60
C LEU A 107 2.71 -14.44 -21.22
N GLY A 108 2.94 -14.87 -22.46
CA GLY A 108 2.14 -15.88 -23.16
C GLY A 108 0.80 -15.38 -23.72
N GLN A 109 0.37 -14.17 -23.38
CA GLN A 109 -0.81 -13.49 -23.94
C GLN A 109 -0.69 -11.97 -23.79
N ASN A 110 -1.57 -11.23 -24.47
CA ASN A 110 -1.65 -9.77 -24.39
C ASN A 110 -2.42 -9.34 -23.13
N PHE A 111 -1.74 -8.64 -22.23
CA PHE A 111 -2.33 -8.06 -21.02
C PHE A 111 -2.62 -6.54 -21.15
N GLY A 112 -2.54 -5.99 -22.36
CA GLY A 112 -2.63 -4.55 -22.57
C GLY A 112 -1.37 -3.83 -22.05
N VAL A 113 -1.42 -2.50 -22.02
CA VAL A 113 -0.28 -1.66 -21.62
C VAL A 113 -0.11 -1.67 -20.11
N SER A 114 -1.18 -1.39 -19.36
CA SER A 114 -1.18 -1.36 -17.90
C SER A 114 -0.83 -2.73 -17.31
N GLY A 115 -1.56 -3.78 -17.71
CA GLY A 115 -1.34 -5.14 -17.23
C GLY A 115 0.02 -5.71 -17.62
N GLY A 116 0.50 -5.42 -18.84
CA GLY A 116 1.85 -5.77 -19.27
C GLY A 116 2.91 -5.11 -18.41
N ARG A 117 2.82 -3.79 -18.19
CA ARG A 117 3.79 -3.03 -17.37
C ARG A 117 3.78 -3.47 -15.90
N ASN A 118 2.63 -3.78 -15.33
CA ASN A 118 2.52 -4.29 -13.96
C ASN A 118 3.23 -5.63 -13.78
N ARG A 119 3.10 -6.53 -14.76
CA ARG A 119 3.76 -7.85 -14.76
C ARG A 119 5.27 -7.76 -14.92
N THR A 120 5.82 -6.62 -15.35
CA THR A 120 7.27 -6.34 -15.30
C THR A 120 7.80 -6.34 -13.87
N ILE A 121 7.05 -5.77 -12.92
CA ILE A 121 7.56 -5.38 -11.58
C ILE A 121 8.16 -6.56 -10.78
N PRO A 122 7.50 -7.73 -10.68
CA PRO A 122 8.07 -8.89 -9.97
C PRO A 122 9.39 -9.40 -10.55
N HIS A 123 9.69 -9.05 -11.80
CA HIS A 123 10.90 -9.45 -12.49
C HIS A 123 12.02 -8.42 -12.38
N VAL A 124 11.78 -7.20 -11.89
CA VAL A 124 12.81 -6.16 -11.75
C VAL A 124 13.68 -6.43 -10.53
N THR A 125 14.98 -6.65 -10.77
CA THR A 125 15.93 -7.00 -9.69
C THR A 125 16.60 -5.79 -9.04
N THR A 126 16.60 -4.65 -9.72
CA THR A 126 17.19 -3.40 -9.24
C THR A 126 16.18 -2.54 -8.46
N GLU A 127 16.66 -1.48 -7.82
CA GLU A 127 15.84 -0.50 -7.09
C GLU A 127 15.09 0.46 -8.01
N TRP A 128 15.67 0.77 -9.18
CA TRP A 128 15.08 1.68 -10.15
C TRP A 128 14.75 0.99 -11.46
N LEU A 129 13.69 1.48 -12.09
CA LEU A 129 13.16 0.99 -13.37
C LEU A 129 13.04 2.18 -14.33
N MET A 130 13.61 2.05 -15.53
CA MET A 130 13.34 2.93 -16.66
C MET A 130 12.35 2.24 -17.59
N CYS A 131 11.15 2.81 -17.70
CA CYS A 131 10.11 2.33 -18.60
C CYS A 131 10.24 3.06 -19.94
N LEU A 132 10.42 2.30 -21.01
CA LEU A 132 10.42 2.79 -22.39
C LEU A 132 9.37 2.04 -23.20
N ASP A 133 8.70 2.73 -24.12
CA ASP A 133 8.01 2.05 -25.22
C ASP A 133 9.06 1.53 -26.23
N ASN A 134 8.73 0.46 -26.95
CA ASN A 134 9.69 -0.22 -27.83
C ASN A 134 10.04 0.56 -29.10
N ASP A 135 9.32 1.65 -29.38
CA ASP A 135 9.51 2.56 -30.50
C ASP A 135 10.27 3.84 -30.10
N ILE A 136 10.81 3.87 -28.87
CA ILE A 136 11.72 4.90 -28.38
C ILE A 136 13.16 4.40 -28.47
N TYR A 137 14.11 5.28 -28.80
CA TYR A 137 15.53 4.93 -28.82
C TYR A 137 16.43 6.08 -28.33
N PHE A 138 17.63 5.73 -27.85
CA PHE A 138 18.63 6.69 -27.37
C PHE A 138 19.37 7.37 -28.52
N THR A 139 19.72 8.63 -28.35
CA THR A 139 20.61 9.40 -29.24
C THR A 139 21.89 9.88 -28.56
N MET A 140 21.97 9.69 -27.24
CA MET A 140 23.14 9.95 -26.39
C MET A 140 22.96 9.28 -25.03
N ASN A 141 23.99 9.29 -24.17
CA ASN A 141 23.93 8.74 -22.82
C ASN A 141 23.31 9.75 -21.82
N PRO A 142 22.12 9.48 -21.23
CA PRO A 142 21.50 10.39 -20.27
C PRO A 142 21.74 10.03 -18.81
N LEU A 143 22.35 8.87 -18.49
CA LEU A 143 22.29 8.27 -17.15
C LEU A 143 22.87 9.18 -16.07
N LYS A 144 24.03 9.80 -16.33
CA LYS A 144 24.64 10.76 -15.38
C LYS A 144 23.75 11.96 -15.11
N GLN A 145 23.08 12.47 -16.15
CA GLN A 145 22.21 13.62 -16.00
C GLN A 145 20.90 13.24 -15.28
N ILE A 146 20.31 12.08 -15.59
CA ILE A 146 19.14 11.57 -14.87
C ILE A 146 19.46 11.35 -13.38
N GLN A 147 20.61 10.75 -13.06
CA GLN A 147 21.07 10.61 -11.68
C GLN A 147 21.16 11.98 -10.98
N HIS A 148 21.77 12.97 -11.64
CA HIS A 148 21.88 14.32 -11.10
C HIS A 148 20.50 14.97 -10.91
N ASP A 149 19.60 14.82 -11.87
CA ASP A 149 18.28 15.45 -11.83
C ASP A 149 17.38 14.83 -10.76
N LEU A 150 17.38 13.50 -10.63
CA LEU A 150 16.68 12.77 -9.55
C LEU A 150 17.15 13.27 -8.19
N ALA A 151 18.45 13.52 -8.06
CA ALA A 151 19.03 14.02 -6.84
C ALA A 151 18.62 15.45 -6.49
N VAL A 152 18.69 16.34 -7.48
CA VAL A 152 18.37 17.76 -7.31
C VAL A 152 16.89 17.96 -7.01
N LEU A 153 16.01 17.20 -7.68
CA LEU A 153 14.57 17.29 -7.47
C LEU A 153 14.08 16.47 -6.27
N GLY A 154 14.83 15.44 -5.88
CA GLY A 154 14.48 14.51 -4.81
C GLY A 154 13.14 13.82 -5.07
N CYS A 155 12.96 13.29 -6.29
CA CYS A 155 11.75 12.62 -6.74
C CYS A 155 11.98 11.13 -6.99
N HIS A 156 10.90 10.35 -6.87
CA HIS A 156 10.89 8.91 -7.20
C HIS A 156 10.37 8.62 -8.60
N PHE A 157 9.81 9.64 -9.26
CA PHE A 157 9.17 9.53 -10.56
C PHE A 157 9.72 10.66 -11.44
N MET A 158 10.24 10.31 -12.61
CA MET A 158 10.83 11.27 -13.53
C MET A 158 10.44 10.96 -14.97
N SER A 159 9.76 11.91 -15.61
CA SER A 159 9.51 11.90 -17.05
C SER A 159 10.80 12.18 -17.81
N LEU A 160 11.02 11.42 -18.89
CA LEU A 160 12.13 11.63 -19.81
C LEU A 160 11.63 12.42 -21.03
N PRO A 161 12.26 13.55 -21.39
CA PRO A 161 11.91 14.29 -22.58
C PRO A 161 12.05 13.46 -23.86
N LEU A 162 11.07 13.57 -24.74
CA LEU A 162 11.02 12.91 -26.04
C LEU A 162 11.13 13.93 -27.16
N LEU A 163 11.93 13.58 -28.16
CA LEU A 163 12.06 14.32 -29.41
C LEU A 163 11.33 13.59 -30.53
N ASP A 164 10.88 14.33 -31.52
CA ASP A 164 10.38 13.80 -32.79
C ASP A 164 11.50 13.07 -33.57
N PRO A 165 11.16 12.30 -34.63
CA PRO A 165 12.13 11.60 -35.47
C PRO A 165 13.23 12.48 -36.08
N ASP A 166 13.04 13.81 -36.16
CA ASP A 166 14.07 14.75 -36.61
C ASP A 166 15.21 14.96 -35.59
N GLY A 167 15.05 14.44 -34.37
CA GLY A 167 16.01 14.54 -33.28
C GLY A 167 16.23 15.95 -32.76
N GLN A 168 15.35 16.90 -33.09
CA GLN A 168 15.49 18.32 -32.75
C GLN A 168 14.21 18.93 -32.21
N THR A 169 13.03 18.46 -32.63
CA THR A 169 11.74 19.00 -32.22
C THR A 169 11.24 18.28 -30.97
N ILE A 170 10.77 19.04 -29.98
CA ILE A 170 10.20 18.49 -28.76
C ILE A 170 8.88 17.79 -29.10
N PHE A 171 8.82 16.47 -28.87
CA PHE A 171 7.56 15.73 -28.89
C PHE A 171 6.82 15.92 -27.56
N ALA A 172 7.52 15.65 -26.44
CA ALA A 172 6.99 15.81 -25.09
C ALA A 172 8.07 16.21 -24.08
N ARG A 173 7.81 17.27 -23.29
CA ARG A 173 8.72 17.72 -22.22
C ARG A 173 7.97 18.44 -21.10
N GLY A 174 8.22 18.01 -19.87
CA GLY A 174 7.60 18.57 -18.66
C GLY A 174 6.14 18.20 -18.55
N GLY A 175 5.82 16.97 -18.17
CA GLY A 175 4.42 16.54 -18.15
C GLY A 175 3.53 17.42 -17.24
N HIS A 176 2.35 17.76 -17.74
CA HIS A 176 1.33 18.52 -17.03
C HIS A 176 -0.06 17.87 -17.14
N VAL A 177 -0.70 17.61 -16.00
CA VAL A 177 -2.14 17.32 -15.87
C VAL A 177 -2.89 18.65 -15.71
N TYR A 178 -3.96 18.82 -16.48
CA TYR A 178 -4.83 20.01 -16.45
C TYR A 178 -6.30 19.60 -16.33
N VAL A 179 -7.09 20.53 -15.78
CA VAL A 179 -8.55 20.43 -15.71
C VAL A 179 -9.15 21.60 -16.49
N SER A 180 -10.10 21.31 -17.38
CA SER A 180 -10.91 22.32 -18.05
C SER A 180 -12.38 22.18 -17.66
N TYR A 181 -13.18 23.22 -17.91
CA TYR A 181 -14.62 23.20 -17.68
C TYR A 181 -15.32 23.59 -18.98
N GLU A 182 -16.03 22.63 -19.56
CA GLU A 182 -16.64 22.72 -20.89
C GLU A 182 -18.06 22.15 -20.81
N GLU A 183 -19.03 22.83 -21.43
CA GLU A 183 -20.44 22.40 -21.51
C GLU A 183 -21.16 22.04 -20.19
N GLY A 184 -20.65 22.49 -19.04
CA GLY A 184 -21.22 22.17 -17.73
C GLY A 184 -20.52 21.01 -17.01
N GLU A 185 -19.50 20.42 -17.61
CA GLU A 185 -18.75 19.28 -17.10
C GLU A 185 -17.27 19.65 -16.86
N LEU A 186 -16.64 19.01 -15.86
CA LEU A 186 -15.21 19.14 -15.62
C LEU A 186 -14.47 18.07 -16.42
N HIS A 187 -13.54 18.49 -17.28
CA HIS A 187 -12.71 17.62 -18.07
C HIS A 187 -11.29 17.54 -17.52
N ILE A 188 -10.66 16.38 -17.64
CA ILE A 188 -9.26 16.18 -17.30
C ILE A 188 -8.47 15.78 -18.55
N GLY A 189 -7.25 16.31 -18.66
CA GLY A 189 -6.30 15.92 -19.70
C GLY A 189 -4.87 16.00 -19.19
N ALA A 190 -3.95 15.44 -19.97
CA ALA A 190 -2.53 15.56 -19.69
C ALA A 190 -1.70 15.61 -20.97
N GLY A 191 -0.48 16.15 -20.85
CA GLY A 191 0.45 16.19 -21.98
C GLY A 191 1.74 16.93 -21.66
N SER A 192 2.43 17.36 -22.71
CA SER A 192 3.63 18.20 -22.62
C SER A 192 3.29 19.58 -22.04
N ALA A 193 4.07 20.11 -21.09
CA ALA A 193 3.98 21.52 -20.72
C ALA A 193 4.74 22.42 -21.69
N SER A 194 5.66 21.87 -22.48
CA SER A 194 6.46 22.60 -23.46
C SER A 194 5.79 22.61 -24.82
N LEU A 195 5.92 23.71 -25.57
CA LEU A 195 5.55 23.77 -26.98
C LEU A 195 6.40 22.79 -27.81
N GLN A 196 5.80 22.26 -28.87
CA GLN A 196 6.48 21.42 -29.86
C GLN A 196 7.33 22.29 -30.79
N THR A 197 8.45 22.77 -30.26
CA THR A 197 9.44 23.58 -30.98
C THR A 197 10.80 22.91 -30.93
N LYS A 198 11.73 23.41 -31.75
CA LYS A 198 13.10 22.90 -31.74
C LYS A 198 13.79 23.19 -30.42
N ILE A 199 14.49 22.19 -29.87
CA ILE A 199 15.32 22.38 -28.69
C ILE A 199 16.41 23.41 -28.98
N GLN A 200 16.60 24.32 -28.03
CA GLN A 200 17.72 25.27 -28.06
C GLN A 200 18.97 24.62 -27.47
N ASP A 201 18.79 23.87 -26.39
CA ASP A 201 19.82 23.13 -25.67
C ASP A 201 19.39 21.68 -25.46
N VAL A 202 20.32 20.74 -25.64
CA VAL A 202 20.10 19.31 -25.39
C VAL A 202 20.00 19.01 -23.89
N ILE A 203 20.71 19.77 -23.05
CA ILE A 203 20.67 19.70 -21.60
C ILE A 203 20.21 21.04 -21.06
N SER A 204 19.23 21.02 -20.17
CA SER A 204 18.58 22.20 -19.61
C SER A 204 18.57 22.15 -18.08
N GLN A 205 17.66 22.86 -17.40
CA GLN A 205 17.44 22.65 -15.96
C GLN A 205 16.34 21.63 -15.73
N PRO A 206 16.49 20.69 -14.78
CA PRO A 206 15.41 19.82 -14.37
C PRO A 206 14.35 20.63 -13.60
N PHE A 207 13.10 20.21 -13.67
CA PHE A 207 11.99 20.87 -12.98
C PHE A 207 10.91 19.87 -12.61
N LEU A 208 10.02 20.26 -11.69
CA LEU A 208 8.86 19.45 -11.30
C LEU A 208 7.69 19.68 -12.27
N GLY A 209 7.00 18.60 -12.62
CA GLY A 209 5.75 18.57 -13.38
C GLY A 209 4.64 17.89 -12.58
N THR A 210 3.52 17.63 -13.24
CA THR A 210 2.35 16.95 -12.64
C THR A 210 1.94 15.70 -13.39
N PHE A 211 2.54 15.40 -14.55
CA PHE A 211 2.26 14.21 -15.36
C PHE A 211 3.54 13.40 -15.62
N LEU A 212 3.46 12.09 -15.35
CA LEU A 212 4.51 11.12 -15.63
C LEU A 212 4.23 10.45 -16.98
N PHE A 213 5.16 10.54 -17.93
CA PHE A 213 4.98 9.88 -19.22
C PHE A 213 5.08 8.36 -19.07
N GLY A 214 4.00 7.63 -19.36
CA GLY A 214 4.00 6.17 -19.22
C GLY A 214 5.05 5.48 -20.09
N GLY A 215 5.21 5.96 -21.33
CA GLY A 215 6.14 5.38 -22.32
C GLY A 215 7.59 5.82 -22.18
N ALA A 216 7.92 6.80 -21.33
CA ALA A 216 9.29 7.28 -21.16
C ALA A 216 9.51 7.89 -19.77
N CYS A 217 9.81 7.04 -18.79
CA CYS A 217 10.04 7.48 -17.43
C CYS A 217 11.07 6.64 -16.66
N VAL A 218 11.53 7.20 -15.55
CA VAL A 218 12.32 6.51 -14.54
C VAL A 218 11.56 6.54 -13.22
N VAL A 219 11.43 5.38 -12.59
CA VAL A 219 10.66 5.19 -11.36
C VAL A 219 11.45 4.39 -10.32
N ASN A 220 11.29 4.73 -9.05
CA ASN A 220 11.70 3.86 -7.95
C ASN A 220 10.71 2.70 -7.83
N LYS A 221 11.19 1.46 -7.95
CA LYS A 221 10.35 0.25 -8.07
C LYS A 221 9.41 0.07 -6.87
N ASP A 222 9.96 0.14 -5.66
CA ASP A 222 9.19 -0.13 -4.45
C ASP A 222 8.13 0.95 -4.20
N THR A 223 8.43 2.19 -4.57
CA THR A 223 7.47 3.29 -4.49
C THR A 223 6.39 3.17 -5.56
N PHE A 224 6.76 2.79 -6.80
CA PHE A 224 5.78 2.52 -7.85
C PHE A 224 4.80 1.40 -7.45
N ALA A 225 5.30 0.30 -6.89
CA ALA A 225 4.48 -0.79 -6.38
C ALA A 225 3.58 -0.33 -5.21
N ARG A 226 4.13 0.41 -4.24
CA ARG A 226 3.40 0.92 -3.08
C ARG A 226 2.26 1.88 -3.44
N VAL A 227 2.40 2.67 -4.50
CA VAL A 227 1.35 3.58 -4.99
C VAL A 227 0.23 2.83 -5.74
N GLY A 228 0.39 1.52 -5.96
CA GLY A 228 -0.63 0.65 -6.58
C GLY A 228 -0.42 0.40 -8.07
N SER A 229 0.78 0.65 -8.61
CA SER A 229 1.12 0.45 -10.03
C SER A 229 0.11 1.09 -11.01
N TYR A 230 -0.01 0.62 -12.25
CA TYR A 230 -1.06 1.07 -13.19
C TYR A 230 -2.37 0.33 -12.94
N ASP A 231 -3.51 0.98 -13.19
CA ASP A 231 -4.83 0.37 -13.09
C ASP A 231 -5.15 -0.45 -14.35
N GLU A 232 -5.30 -1.78 -14.18
CA GLU A 232 -5.53 -2.73 -15.27
C GLU A 232 -6.93 -2.65 -15.88
N GLY A 233 -7.86 -1.90 -15.28
CA GLY A 233 -9.16 -1.58 -15.88
C GLY A 233 -9.03 -0.75 -17.17
N MET A 234 -7.92 -0.03 -17.33
CA MET A 234 -7.52 0.61 -18.58
C MET A 234 -6.58 -0.29 -19.36
N PHE A 235 -7.13 -1.14 -20.24
CA PHE A 235 -6.34 -2.08 -21.04
C PHE A 235 -5.32 -1.36 -21.94
N VAL A 236 -5.72 -0.24 -22.55
CA VAL A 236 -4.87 0.67 -23.32
C VAL A 236 -5.31 2.12 -23.09
N GLY A 237 -4.35 3.02 -22.87
CA GLY A 237 -4.54 4.46 -22.85
C GLY A 237 -5.07 4.98 -21.51
N PHE A 238 -4.69 6.22 -21.22
CA PHE A 238 -5.06 6.99 -20.02
C PHE A 238 -4.54 6.44 -18.68
N GLU A 239 -3.79 5.33 -18.69
CA GLU A 239 -3.24 4.71 -17.47
C GLU A 239 -2.21 5.61 -16.78
N ASP A 240 -1.47 6.38 -17.57
CA ASP A 240 -0.48 7.34 -17.08
C ASP A 240 -1.12 8.62 -16.53
N ILE A 241 -2.29 9.01 -17.05
CA ILE A 241 -3.09 10.11 -16.49
C ILE A 241 -3.61 9.71 -15.11
N ASP A 242 -4.23 8.54 -14.99
CA ASP A 242 -4.66 7.99 -13.71
C ASP A 242 -3.52 7.94 -12.69
N PHE A 243 -2.39 7.35 -13.09
CA PHE A 243 -1.24 7.21 -12.21
C PHE A 243 -0.73 8.58 -11.77
N SER A 244 -0.67 9.54 -12.67
CA SER A 244 -0.23 10.91 -12.36
C SER A 244 -1.17 11.65 -11.42
N VAL A 245 -2.49 11.48 -11.57
CA VAL A 245 -3.47 12.02 -10.64
C VAL A 245 -3.27 11.44 -9.24
N ARG A 246 -3.08 10.12 -9.13
CA ARG A 246 -2.80 9.46 -7.84
C ARG A 246 -1.49 9.94 -7.21
N LEU A 247 -0.43 10.08 -8.01
CA LEU A 247 0.84 10.65 -7.54
C LEU A 247 0.64 12.06 -6.98
N PHE A 248 -0.13 12.90 -7.68
CA PHE A 248 -0.41 14.26 -7.24
C PHE A 248 -1.22 14.30 -5.94
N GLN A 249 -2.29 13.50 -5.85
CA GLN A 249 -3.13 13.39 -4.65
C GLN A 249 -2.37 12.89 -3.42
N GLN A 250 -1.41 11.99 -3.62
CA GLN A 250 -0.54 11.44 -2.56
C GLN A 250 0.69 12.32 -2.26
N GLY A 251 0.85 13.46 -2.93
CA GLY A 251 1.95 14.39 -2.66
C GLY A 251 3.31 13.96 -3.24
N TYR A 252 3.36 13.03 -4.18
CA TYR A 252 4.61 12.62 -4.80
C TYR A 252 5.09 13.66 -5.83
N LYS A 253 6.39 13.96 -5.77
CA LYS A 253 7.06 14.78 -6.78
C LYS A 253 7.21 14.00 -8.09
N VAL A 254 6.74 14.59 -9.17
CA VAL A 254 7.04 14.14 -10.54
C VAL A 254 8.07 15.09 -11.13
N GLY A 255 9.26 14.58 -11.43
CA GLY A 255 10.33 15.34 -12.07
C GLY A 255 10.26 15.27 -13.60
N CYS A 256 10.87 16.23 -14.26
CA CYS A 256 11.23 16.17 -15.67
C CYS A 256 12.75 16.21 -15.78
N ALA A 257 13.33 15.21 -16.45
CA ALA A 257 14.76 15.20 -16.72
C ALA A 257 15.14 16.41 -17.58
N SER A 258 16.35 16.90 -17.37
CA SER A 258 16.91 18.05 -18.05
C SER A 258 17.44 17.74 -19.45
N VAL A 259 17.77 16.47 -19.71
CA VAL A 259 18.39 16.00 -20.94
C VAL A 259 17.35 15.47 -21.93
N CYS A 260 17.44 15.90 -23.19
CA CYS A 260 16.68 15.35 -24.31
C CYS A 260 17.55 14.34 -25.06
N ALA A 261 17.51 13.07 -24.66
CA ALA A 261 18.35 11.99 -25.20
C ALA A 261 17.56 10.87 -25.90
N LEU A 262 16.24 11.02 -26.00
CA LEU A 262 15.34 10.00 -26.53
C LEU A 262 14.57 10.57 -27.71
N VAL A 263 14.47 9.76 -28.76
CA VAL A 263 13.58 10.01 -29.90
C VAL A 263 12.43 9.03 -29.84
N HIS A 264 11.21 9.53 -29.98
CA HIS A 264 10.02 8.72 -30.17
C HIS A 264 9.79 8.58 -31.67
N ASP A 265 10.07 7.39 -32.21
CA ASP A 265 9.92 7.11 -33.62
C ASP A 265 8.70 6.22 -33.81
N HIS A 266 7.61 6.84 -34.28
CA HIS A 266 6.37 6.17 -34.62
C HIS A 266 6.30 5.91 -36.13
N PRO A 267 6.99 4.87 -36.66
CA PRO A 267 6.91 4.57 -38.08
C PRO A 267 5.52 4.07 -38.45
N MET A 268 5.12 4.36 -39.68
CA MET A 268 3.91 3.81 -40.29
C MET A 268 3.96 2.28 -40.30
N PRO A 269 2.84 1.58 -40.02
CA PRO A 269 2.81 0.12 -40.00
C PRO A 269 3.28 -0.50 -41.32
N ASP A 270 4.35 -1.30 -41.26
CA ASP A 270 5.03 -1.87 -42.43
C ASP A 270 4.69 -3.35 -42.69
N SER A 271 3.95 -3.98 -41.79
CA SER A 271 3.48 -5.37 -41.87
C SER A 271 2.04 -5.53 -41.41
N ASP A 272 1.39 -6.64 -41.80
CA ASP A 272 0.01 -6.94 -41.37
C ASP A 272 -0.09 -7.16 -39.85
N ALA A 273 0.96 -7.67 -39.23
CA ALA A 273 1.06 -7.81 -37.78
C ALA A 273 1.11 -6.45 -37.08
N ASP A 274 1.89 -5.50 -37.62
CA ASP A 274 1.98 -4.13 -37.12
C ASP A 274 0.63 -3.39 -37.26
N ARG A 275 -0.03 -3.54 -38.42
CA ARG A 275 -1.38 -2.99 -38.64
C ARG A 275 -2.41 -3.56 -37.66
N ASN A 276 -2.36 -4.86 -37.38
CA ASN A 276 -3.29 -5.50 -36.46
C ASN A 276 -3.05 -5.05 -35.02
N TYR A 277 -1.79 -4.89 -34.60
CA TYR A 277 -1.43 -4.32 -33.31
C TYR A 277 -1.97 -2.89 -33.15
N GLU A 278 -1.73 -2.01 -34.14
CA GLU A 278 -2.22 -0.63 -34.09
C GLU A 278 -3.76 -0.55 -34.13
N LYS A 279 -4.43 -1.45 -34.86
CA LYS A 279 -5.91 -1.58 -34.84
C LYS A 279 -6.44 -1.94 -33.45
N GLU A 280 -5.77 -2.85 -32.75
CA GLU A 280 -6.18 -3.26 -31.40
C GLU A 280 -5.89 -2.15 -30.37
N ARG A 281 -4.71 -1.53 -30.46
CA ARG A 281 -4.26 -0.43 -29.58
C ARG A 281 -5.12 0.83 -29.72
N PHE A 282 -5.42 1.25 -30.95
CA PHE A 282 -6.26 2.42 -31.23
C PHE A 282 -7.72 2.05 -31.52
N SER A 283 -8.17 0.86 -31.08
CA SER A 283 -9.59 0.51 -31.17
C SER A 283 -10.42 1.51 -30.39
N ARG A 284 -11.29 2.25 -31.09
CA ARG A 284 -12.15 3.27 -30.48
C ARG A 284 -12.97 2.68 -29.33
N GLY A 285 -13.45 1.45 -29.46
CA GLY A 285 -14.19 0.76 -28.41
C GLY A 285 -13.35 0.41 -27.18
N VAL A 286 -12.07 0.08 -27.33
CA VAL A 286 -11.16 -0.22 -26.21
C VAL A 286 -10.76 1.07 -25.50
N LEU A 287 -10.35 2.10 -26.25
CA LEU A 287 -10.01 3.41 -25.69
C LEU A 287 -11.22 4.05 -24.99
N HIS A 288 -12.42 3.95 -25.57
CA HIS A 288 -13.62 4.48 -24.95
C HIS A 288 -13.94 3.76 -23.63
N LYS A 289 -13.72 2.44 -23.55
CA LYS A 289 -13.87 1.70 -22.28
C LYS A 289 -12.86 2.16 -21.23
N SER A 290 -11.58 2.30 -21.59
CA SER A 290 -10.55 2.84 -20.69
C SER A 290 -10.91 4.24 -20.20
N ALA A 291 -11.43 5.09 -21.09
CA ALA A 291 -11.90 6.42 -20.75
C ALA A 291 -13.07 6.37 -19.77
N MET A 292 -14.14 5.63 -20.07
CA MET A 292 -15.30 5.50 -19.16
C MET A 292 -14.91 4.93 -17.79
N HIS A 293 -13.96 3.99 -17.75
CA HIS A 293 -13.39 3.48 -16.50
C HIS A 293 -12.71 4.60 -15.70
N LEU A 294 -11.89 5.42 -16.36
CA LEU A 294 -11.25 6.57 -15.72
C LEU A 294 -12.25 7.63 -15.25
N GLU A 295 -13.27 7.93 -16.06
CA GLU A 295 -14.32 8.89 -15.70
C GLU A 295 -15.08 8.44 -14.46
N ALA A 296 -15.46 7.16 -14.42
CA ALA A 296 -16.12 6.57 -13.26
C ALA A 296 -15.24 6.64 -12.01
N LYS A 297 -13.92 6.47 -12.18
CA LYS A 297 -12.95 6.45 -11.10
C LYS A 297 -12.69 7.82 -10.45
N HIS A 298 -12.55 8.89 -11.24
CA HIS A 298 -12.17 10.22 -10.72
C HIS A 298 -13.29 11.26 -10.78
N GLY A 299 -14.40 10.97 -11.47
CA GLY A 299 -15.52 11.90 -11.64
C GLY A 299 -15.22 13.09 -12.57
N PHE A 300 -14.18 12.98 -13.41
CA PHE A 300 -13.89 13.94 -14.49
C PHE A 300 -14.23 13.31 -15.83
N LYS A 301 -14.68 14.13 -16.77
CA LYS A 301 -14.79 13.74 -18.18
C LYS A 301 -13.41 13.67 -18.82
N ILE A 302 -13.19 12.63 -19.62
CA ILE A 302 -11.99 12.53 -20.45
C ILE A 302 -12.35 12.33 -21.90
N TRP A 303 -13.46 11.63 -22.18
CA TRP A 303 -13.95 11.45 -23.54
C TRP A 303 -14.76 12.67 -23.97
N GLY A 304 -14.17 13.52 -24.80
CA GLY A 304 -14.84 14.66 -25.42
C GLY A 304 -14.33 14.88 -26.85
N ASP A 305 -14.79 15.96 -27.49
CA ASP A 305 -14.47 16.27 -28.89
C ASP A 305 -12.96 16.26 -29.19
N ALA A 306 -12.13 16.73 -28.25
CA ALA A 306 -10.68 16.74 -28.43
C ALA A 306 -10.07 15.33 -28.52
N VAL A 307 -10.54 14.40 -27.68
CA VAL A 307 -10.09 12.99 -27.70
C VAL A 307 -10.63 12.28 -28.93
N ASP A 308 -11.89 12.53 -29.29
CA ASP A 308 -12.50 11.96 -30.51
C ASP A 308 -11.77 12.43 -31.78
N HIS A 309 -11.45 13.72 -31.90
CA HIS A 309 -10.65 14.25 -33.00
C HIS A 309 -9.23 13.65 -33.01
N TRP A 310 -8.61 13.46 -31.84
CA TRP A 310 -7.30 12.83 -31.74
C TRP A 310 -7.32 11.37 -32.20
N VAL A 311 -8.28 10.57 -31.74
CA VAL A 311 -8.45 9.17 -32.20
C VAL A 311 -8.70 9.13 -33.71
N GLN A 312 -9.54 10.03 -34.24
CA GLN A 312 -9.83 10.10 -35.67
C GLN A 312 -8.60 10.50 -36.50
N SER A 313 -7.84 11.52 -36.08
CA SER A 313 -6.59 11.92 -36.74
C SER A 313 -5.60 10.76 -36.80
N ARG A 314 -5.50 9.98 -35.71
CA ARG A 314 -4.64 8.80 -35.66
C ARG A 314 -5.11 7.69 -36.60
N HIS A 315 -6.41 7.46 -36.72
CA HIS A 315 -6.96 6.49 -37.70
C HIS A 315 -6.67 6.90 -39.14
N ASP A 316 -6.78 8.20 -39.43
CA ASP A 316 -6.47 8.79 -40.74
C ASP A 316 -4.97 8.67 -41.07
N GLU A 317 -4.11 9.05 -40.12
CA GLU A 317 -2.64 8.95 -40.24
C GLU A 317 -2.19 7.51 -40.50
N LEU A 318 -2.78 6.53 -39.80
CA LEU A 318 -2.42 5.11 -39.90
C LEU A 318 -3.12 4.37 -41.06
N GLY A 319 -3.98 5.04 -41.83
CA GLY A 319 -4.68 4.46 -42.98
C GLY A 319 -5.70 3.37 -42.61
N LEU A 320 -6.28 3.43 -41.40
CA LEU A 320 -7.16 2.40 -40.85
C LEU A 320 -8.63 2.51 -41.32
N ASN A 321 -8.98 3.53 -42.10
CA ASN A 321 -10.35 3.88 -42.48
C ASN A 321 -11.03 2.99 -43.55
N ASN A 322 -10.34 1.98 -44.11
CA ASN A 322 -10.78 1.32 -45.34
C ASN A 322 -11.47 -0.04 -45.21
N GLU A 323 -11.83 -0.50 -44.00
CA GLU A 323 -12.64 -1.72 -43.86
C GLU A 323 -13.68 -1.55 -42.75
N ALA A 324 -14.95 -1.73 -43.12
CA ALA A 324 -16.10 -1.58 -42.25
C ALA A 324 -15.97 -2.42 -40.97
N ASP A 325 -16.36 -1.81 -39.85
CA ASP A 325 -16.46 -2.38 -38.51
C ASP A 325 -16.83 -3.86 -38.51
N HIS A 326 -15.82 -4.71 -38.38
CA HIS A 326 -16.01 -6.07 -37.93
C HIS A 326 -15.94 -6.06 -36.41
N ILE A 327 -17.13 -5.95 -35.80
CA ILE A 327 -17.41 -6.51 -34.48
C ILE A 327 -17.09 -8.00 -34.59
N SER A 328 -15.85 -8.38 -34.28
CA SER A 328 -15.49 -9.78 -34.14
C SER A 328 -16.10 -10.31 -32.84
N ALA A 329 -16.65 -11.50 -32.98
CA ALA A 329 -17.45 -12.29 -32.05
C ALA A 329 -17.17 -12.04 -30.55
N PRO A 330 -18.20 -12.15 -29.69
CA PRO A 330 -18.03 -12.00 -28.26
C PRO A 330 -16.96 -13.00 -27.81
N VAL A 331 -15.82 -12.49 -27.36
CA VAL A 331 -15.07 -13.20 -26.32
C VAL A 331 -16.13 -13.49 -25.28
N LYS A 332 -16.34 -14.77 -24.98
CA LYS A 332 -17.25 -15.19 -23.91
C LYS A 332 -16.85 -14.36 -22.69
N VAL A 333 -17.63 -13.31 -22.44
CA VAL A 333 -17.74 -12.70 -21.14
C VAL A 333 -18.18 -13.88 -20.31
N VAL A 334 -17.27 -14.39 -19.50
CA VAL A 334 -17.65 -15.18 -18.35
C VAL A 334 -18.35 -14.18 -17.45
N SER A 335 -19.61 -13.89 -17.77
CA SER A 335 -20.51 -13.21 -16.86
C SER A 335 -20.84 -14.27 -15.82
N VAL A 336 -20.22 -14.16 -14.66
CA VAL A 336 -20.81 -13.58 -13.46
C VAL A 336 -19.80 -13.89 -12.36
N GLU A 337 -18.99 -12.90 -11.97
CA GLU A 337 -18.54 -12.84 -10.59
C GLU A 337 -18.99 -11.48 -10.08
N HIS A 338 -19.71 -11.48 -8.96
CA HIS A 338 -20.10 -10.24 -8.30
C HIS A 338 -18.83 -9.40 -8.11
N GLU A 339 -18.88 -8.11 -8.46
CA GLU A 339 -17.82 -7.18 -8.08
C GLU A 339 -17.70 -7.27 -6.56
N LYS A 340 -16.53 -7.71 -6.07
CA LYS A 340 -16.32 -7.93 -4.63
C LYS A 340 -16.52 -6.59 -3.93
N THR A 341 -17.20 -6.61 -2.78
CA THR A 341 -17.35 -5.39 -1.97
C THR A 341 -15.96 -4.85 -1.62
N LYS A 342 -15.73 -3.57 -1.91
CA LYS A 342 -14.47 -2.88 -1.64
C LYS A 342 -14.48 -2.28 -0.24
N ILE A 343 -13.47 -2.61 0.55
CA ILE A 343 -13.38 -2.24 1.96
C ILE A 343 -12.07 -1.49 2.23
N ALA A 344 -12.19 -0.25 2.69
CA ALA A 344 -11.06 0.49 3.22
C ALA A 344 -10.84 0.15 4.71
N LEU A 345 -9.63 -0.25 5.07
CA LEU A 345 -9.20 -0.56 6.43
C LEU A 345 -8.31 0.57 6.95
N ILE A 346 -8.85 1.38 7.86
CA ILE A 346 -8.16 2.54 8.41
C ILE A 346 -7.46 2.17 9.71
N ILE A 347 -6.13 2.10 9.64
CA ILE A 347 -5.25 1.67 10.73
C ILE A 347 -4.50 2.85 11.35
N ASP A 348 -3.89 2.65 12.51
CA ASP A 348 -3.04 3.66 13.16
C ASP A 348 -1.69 3.81 12.43
N THR A 349 -0.96 2.71 12.30
CA THR A 349 0.31 2.61 11.58
C THR A 349 0.52 1.17 11.07
N ASP A 350 1.22 1.02 9.95
CA ASP A 350 1.34 -0.24 9.21
C ASP A 350 2.05 -1.37 10.01
N ASN A 351 3.05 -0.98 10.82
CA ASN A 351 3.88 -1.92 11.57
C ASN A 351 3.42 -2.13 13.02
N TRP A 352 2.11 -2.00 13.29
CA TRP A 352 1.53 -2.17 14.61
C TRP A 352 0.33 -3.12 14.63
N ALA A 353 -0.41 -3.14 15.74
CA ALA A 353 -1.50 -4.08 15.98
C ALA A 353 -2.56 -4.05 14.87
N PHE A 354 -3.09 -2.88 14.52
CA PHE A 354 -4.14 -2.78 13.50
C PHE A 354 -3.62 -3.09 12.09
N GLY A 355 -2.37 -2.72 11.76
CA GLY A 355 -1.73 -3.15 10.51
C GLY A 355 -1.51 -4.66 10.42
N ASN A 356 -1.20 -5.32 11.54
CA ASN A 356 -1.17 -6.79 11.58
C ASN A 356 -2.56 -7.39 11.33
N ILE A 357 -3.62 -6.85 11.93
CA ILE A 357 -5.00 -7.32 11.72
C ILE A 357 -5.38 -7.15 10.24
N ALA A 358 -5.15 -5.96 9.66
CA ALA A 358 -5.48 -5.67 8.27
C ALA A 358 -4.85 -6.68 7.30
N ARG A 359 -3.55 -6.98 7.45
CA ARG A 359 -2.87 -8.00 6.63
C ARG A 359 -3.45 -9.40 6.75
N GLN A 360 -3.98 -9.77 7.93
CA GLN A 360 -4.63 -11.06 8.12
C GLN A 360 -6.02 -11.08 7.47
N LEU A 361 -6.76 -9.98 7.53
CA LEU A 361 -8.02 -9.83 6.80
C LEU A 361 -7.80 -9.94 5.29
N GLU A 362 -6.81 -9.23 4.73
CA GLU A 362 -6.42 -9.36 3.33
C GLU A 362 -6.05 -10.80 2.97
N ARG A 363 -5.24 -11.46 3.81
CA ARG A 363 -4.80 -12.85 3.56
C ARG A 363 -5.97 -13.84 3.51
N TYR A 364 -6.94 -13.72 4.42
CA TYR A 364 -8.00 -14.73 4.57
C TYR A 364 -9.30 -14.37 3.87
N LEU A 365 -9.54 -13.10 3.55
CA LEU A 365 -10.81 -12.62 3.01
C LEU A 365 -10.69 -11.98 1.62
N SER A 366 -9.50 -11.91 1.02
CA SER A 366 -9.32 -11.37 -0.36
C SER A 366 -10.11 -12.13 -1.44
N GLU A 367 -10.50 -13.38 -1.18
CA GLU A 367 -11.41 -14.11 -2.07
C GLU A 367 -12.85 -13.59 -2.01
N GLN A 368 -13.24 -12.88 -0.94
CA GLN A 368 -14.58 -12.35 -0.72
C GLN A 368 -14.68 -10.84 -0.91
N PHE A 369 -13.63 -10.10 -0.54
CA PHE A 369 -13.58 -8.64 -0.54
C PHE A 369 -12.30 -8.13 -1.18
N ASP A 370 -12.37 -6.93 -1.75
CA ASP A 370 -11.19 -6.18 -2.16
C ASP A 370 -10.85 -5.18 -1.05
N PHE A 371 -9.59 -5.14 -0.62
CA PHE A 371 -9.17 -4.29 0.49
C PHE A 371 -8.24 -3.16 0.05
N VAL A 372 -8.39 -2.01 0.71
CA VAL A 372 -7.44 -0.90 0.66
C VAL A 372 -7.04 -0.56 2.09
N VAL A 373 -5.76 -0.67 2.42
CA VAL A 373 -5.27 -0.37 3.78
C VAL A 373 -4.69 1.04 3.81
N ILE A 374 -5.18 1.89 4.71
CA ILE A 374 -4.73 3.28 4.84
C ILE A 374 -4.28 3.56 6.28
N PRO A 375 -2.99 3.83 6.52
CA PRO A 375 -2.50 4.21 7.84
C PRO A 375 -2.72 5.70 8.11
N MET A 376 -3.18 6.03 9.31
CA MET A 376 -3.51 7.40 9.71
C MET A 376 -2.29 8.25 10.06
N ASP A 377 -1.14 7.63 10.38
CA ASP A 377 0.10 8.36 10.69
C ASP A 377 0.70 9.16 9.51
N ILE A 378 0.27 8.86 8.28
CA ILE A 378 0.63 9.61 7.06
C ILE A 378 -0.49 10.53 6.57
N ILE A 379 -1.62 10.60 7.29
CA ILE A 379 -2.80 11.39 6.92
C ILE A 379 -2.97 12.53 7.93
N ASP A 380 -2.78 13.76 7.45
CA ASP A 380 -2.93 15.00 8.21
C ASP A 380 -4.39 15.46 8.38
N ASN A 381 -5.29 14.99 7.50
CA ASN A 381 -6.69 15.39 7.50
C ASN A 381 -7.61 14.20 7.13
N ILE A 382 -8.60 13.89 7.98
CA ILE A 382 -9.48 12.74 7.79
C ILE A 382 -10.32 12.82 6.50
N ASP A 383 -10.62 14.02 6.00
CA ASP A 383 -11.39 14.18 4.77
C ASP A 383 -10.65 13.60 3.55
N LYS A 384 -9.30 13.56 3.59
CA LYS A 384 -8.51 12.86 2.56
C LYS A 384 -8.82 11.36 2.51
N ILE A 385 -9.17 10.72 3.64
CA ILE A 385 -9.58 9.31 3.66
C ILE A 385 -10.80 9.11 2.79
N PHE A 386 -11.82 9.96 2.95
CA PHE A 386 -13.07 9.82 2.20
C PHE A 386 -12.89 10.09 0.70
N MET A 387 -11.95 10.96 0.33
CA MET A 387 -11.54 11.13 -1.07
C MET A 387 -10.79 9.91 -1.61
N MET A 388 -9.83 9.39 -0.85
CA MET A 388 -9.02 8.23 -1.25
C MET A 388 -9.81 6.93 -1.34
N THR A 389 -10.96 6.88 -0.65
CA THR A 389 -11.83 5.69 -0.56
C THR A 389 -13.13 5.90 -1.33
N GLU A 390 -13.16 6.82 -2.30
CA GLU A 390 -14.37 7.14 -3.10
C GLU A 390 -14.98 5.89 -3.75
N ASP A 391 -14.17 4.92 -4.16
CA ASP A 391 -14.61 3.66 -4.78
C ASP A 391 -14.88 2.51 -3.78
N CYS A 392 -14.73 2.76 -2.47
CA CYS A 392 -15.00 1.77 -1.43
C CYS A 392 -16.45 1.85 -0.94
N ASP A 393 -17.06 0.67 -0.73
CA ASP A 393 -18.40 0.50 -0.17
C ASP A 393 -18.41 0.67 1.35
N ILE A 394 -17.37 0.15 2.01
CA ILE A 394 -17.20 0.17 3.46
C ILE A 394 -15.89 0.88 3.81
N VAL A 395 -15.94 1.75 4.82
CA VAL A 395 -14.73 2.32 5.44
C VAL A 395 -14.73 1.93 6.92
N HIS A 396 -13.81 1.03 7.28
CA HIS A 396 -13.70 0.48 8.63
C HIS A 396 -12.53 1.11 9.39
N PHE A 397 -12.84 1.79 10.49
CA PHE A 397 -11.84 2.37 11.38
C PHE A 397 -11.54 1.42 12.53
N PHE A 398 -10.27 1.03 12.69
CA PHE A 398 -9.87 0.26 13.87
C PHE A 398 -9.79 1.12 15.14
N TRP A 399 -9.66 2.45 14.98
CA TRP A 399 -9.67 3.41 16.08
C TRP A 399 -10.82 4.41 15.96
N ARG A 400 -11.78 4.30 16.89
CA ARG A 400 -13.05 5.06 16.88
C ARG A 400 -12.88 6.58 16.95
N GLU A 401 -11.84 7.09 17.61
CA GLU A 401 -11.72 8.55 17.83
C GLU A 401 -11.51 9.32 16.53
N HIS A 402 -10.95 8.70 15.49
CA HIS A 402 -10.80 9.38 14.20
C HIS A 402 -12.15 9.85 13.66
N LEU A 403 -13.21 9.04 13.83
CA LEU A 403 -14.54 9.38 13.36
C LEU A 403 -15.16 10.59 14.08
N THR A 404 -14.68 10.95 15.28
CA THR A 404 -15.14 12.16 15.99
C THR A 404 -14.68 13.47 15.34
N LEU A 405 -13.71 13.39 14.42
CA LEU A 405 -13.16 14.53 13.70
C LEU A 405 -14.05 14.97 12.53
N ILE A 406 -14.91 14.06 12.04
CA ILE A 406 -15.83 14.29 10.93
C ILE A 406 -16.72 15.49 11.24
N GLY A 407 -16.74 16.46 10.33
CA GLY A 407 -17.62 17.62 10.44
C GLY A 407 -17.21 18.65 11.49
N THR A 408 -16.04 18.53 12.12
CA THR A 408 -15.54 19.58 13.00
C THR A 408 -15.05 20.80 12.18
N PRO A 409 -15.07 22.04 12.74
CA PRO A 409 -14.78 23.24 11.96
C PRO A 409 -13.41 23.26 11.26
N TYR A 410 -12.40 22.66 11.88
CA TYR A 410 -11.06 22.56 11.31
C TYR A 410 -11.05 21.73 10.01
N TYR A 411 -11.74 20.61 10.00
CA TYR A 411 -11.77 19.68 8.87
C TYR A 411 -12.71 20.19 7.76
N ARG A 412 -13.86 20.78 8.13
CA ARG A 412 -14.74 21.49 7.16
C ARG A 412 -13.98 22.57 6.38
N SER A 413 -13.16 23.37 7.07
CA SER A 413 -12.36 24.42 6.45
C SER A 413 -11.35 23.89 5.41
N TYR A 414 -10.83 22.67 5.59
CA TYR A 414 -9.96 22.03 4.62
C TYR A 414 -10.69 21.76 3.30
N VAL A 415 -11.88 21.15 3.36
CA VAL A 415 -12.72 20.90 2.18
C VAL A 415 -13.09 22.20 1.47
N GLU A 416 -13.48 23.22 2.22
CA GLU A 416 -13.79 24.55 1.68
C GLU A 416 -12.58 25.20 0.98
N SER A 417 -11.37 24.99 1.52
CA SER A 417 -10.13 25.48 0.91
C SER A 417 -9.80 24.83 -0.44
N LEU A 418 -10.35 23.63 -0.70
CA LEU A 418 -10.28 22.95 -2.00
C LEU A 418 -11.33 23.48 -3.00
N GLY A 419 -12.16 24.45 -2.59
CA GLY A 419 -13.19 25.06 -3.44
C GLY A 419 -14.51 24.28 -3.49
N MET A 420 -14.72 23.32 -2.57
CA MET A 420 -15.94 22.51 -2.49
C MET A 420 -16.74 22.85 -1.21
N PRO A 421 -18.06 23.08 -1.27
CA PRO A 421 -18.91 23.17 -0.08
C PRO A 421 -18.90 21.85 0.69
N TYR A 422 -18.84 21.90 2.04
CA TYR A 422 -18.73 20.70 2.87
C TYR A 422 -19.94 19.77 2.72
N GLU A 423 -21.14 20.31 2.53
CA GLU A 423 -22.36 19.52 2.34
C GLU A 423 -22.26 18.65 1.07
N LEU A 424 -21.74 19.21 -0.03
CA LEU A 424 -21.52 18.47 -1.26
C LEU A 424 -20.44 17.40 -1.10
N PHE A 425 -19.38 17.72 -0.36
CA PHE A 425 -18.34 16.75 -0.03
C PHE A 425 -18.89 15.58 0.77
N HIS A 426 -19.69 15.88 1.81
CA HIS A 426 -20.30 14.87 2.65
C HIS A 426 -21.23 13.96 1.83
N GLU A 427 -22.10 14.53 0.99
CA GLU A 427 -22.99 13.75 0.12
C GLU A 427 -22.22 12.82 -0.84
N ARG A 428 -21.12 13.29 -1.42
CA ARG A 428 -20.35 12.53 -2.40
C ARG A 428 -19.46 11.47 -1.76
N PHE A 429 -18.67 11.85 -0.75
CA PHE A 429 -17.55 11.05 -0.26
C PHE A 429 -17.84 10.32 1.07
N ILE A 430 -18.83 10.76 1.84
CA ILE A 430 -19.13 10.18 3.15
C ILE A 430 -20.45 9.41 3.10
N ALA A 431 -21.53 10.06 2.68
CA ALA A 431 -22.90 9.51 2.74
C ALA A 431 -23.13 8.30 1.82
N THR A 432 -22.30 8.13 0.79
CA THR A 432 -22.32 6.98 -0.13
C THR A 432 -21.75 5.71 0.49
N LYS A 433 -21.15 5.79 1.67
CA LYS A 433 -20.34 4.71 2.28
C LYS A 433 -20.96 4.19 3.56
N LYS A 434 -20.72 2.91 3.85
CA LYS A 434 -20.97 2.36 5.19
C LYS A 434 -19.73 2.57 6.05
N LEU A 435 -19.79 3.56 6.93
CA LEU A 435 -18.75 3.74 7.95
C LEU A 435 -18.93 2.70 9.06
N SER A 436 -17.83 2.15 9.55
CA SER A 436 -17.87 1.24 10.69
C SER A 436 -16.62 1.38 11.56
N THR A 437 -16.70 0.92 12.80
CA THR A 437 -15.56 0.93 13.72
C THR A 437 -15.48 -0.34 14.56
N SER A 438 -14.31 -0.62 15.10
CA SER A 438 -14.10 -1.61 16.15
C SER A 438 -13.72 -0.93 17.48
N VAL A 439 -14.06 -1.54 18.61
CA VAL A 439 -13.68 -1.11 19.96
C VAL A 439 -12.82 -2.18 20.63
N TYR A 440 -11.56 -1.87 20.92
CA TYR A 440 -10.56 -2.81 21.45
C TYR A 440 -10.05 -2.48 22.85
N ASP A 441 -10.67 -1.54 23.54
CA ASP A 441 -10.12 -1.01 24.77
C ASP A 441 -11.22 -0.63 25.75
N HIS A 442 -10.85 -0.58 27.03
CA HIS A 442 -11.72 -0.11 28.10
C HIS A 442 -11.41 1.36 28.44
N LEU A 443 -10.95 2.15 27.46
CA LEU A 443 -10.76 3.59 27.62
C LEU A 443 -12.08 4.29 27.28
N LEU A 444 -12.21 5.54 27.73
CA LEU A 444 -13.34 6.40 27.36
C LEU A 444 -14.70 5.87 27.87
N LEU A 445 -14.70 5.29 29.08
CA LEU A 445 -15.87 4.67 29.71
C LEU A 445 -16.52 5.55 30.79
N GLU A 446 -15.98 6.74 31.07
CA GLU A 446 -16.64 7.68 31.98
C GLU A 446 -17.93 8.24 31.34
N GLU A 447 -18.89 8.66 32.16
CA GLU A 447 -20.23 9.03 31.70
C GLU A 447 -20.23 10.21 30.70
N ASP A 448 -19.35 11.20 30.92
CA ASP A 448 -19.15 12.33 30.02
C ASP A 448 -18.46 11.92 28.70
N GLU A 449 -17.53 10.96 28.76
CA GLU A 449 -16.85 10.43 27.58
C GLU A 449 -17.78 9.61 26.68
N LEU A 450 -18.64 8.77 27.29
CA LEU A 450 -19.65 7.98 26.58
C LEU A 450 -20.72 8.87 25.95
N SER A 451 -21.25 9.83 26.72
CA SER A 451 -22.28 10.75 26.21
C SER A 451 -21.76 11.64 25.08
N GLY A 452 -20.52 12.12 25.16
CA GLY A 452 -19.86 12.90 24.11
C GLY A 452 -19.66 12.15 22.78
N ARG A 453 -19.75 10.82 22.79
CA ARG A 453 -19.55 9.95 21.63
C ARG A 453 -20.82 9.27 21.14
N ALA A 454 -21.97 9.50 21.76
CA ALA A 454 -23.22 8.85 21.35
C ALA A 454 -23.52 9.03 19.85
N HIS A 455 -23.35 10.24 19.34
CA HIS A 455 -23.55 10.58 17.92
C HIS A 455 -22.73 9.70 16.96
N LEU A 456 -21.52 9.30 17.36
CA LEU A 456 -20.68 8.39 16.56
C LEU A 456 -21.42 7.08 16.27
N PHE A 457 -21.95 6.45 17.32
CA PHE A 457 -22.54 5.12 17.25
C PHE A 457 -23.98 5.16 16.74
N THR A 458 -24.69 6.28 16.91
CA THR A 458 -26.10 6.41 16.53
C THR A 458 -26.32 6.96 15.12
N GLU A 459 -25.42 7.82 14.62
CA GLU A 459 -25.64 8.57 13.38
C GLU A 459 -24.50 8.46 12.36
N ILE A 460 -23.25 8.23 12.80
CA ILE A 460 -22.11 8.19 11.87
C ILE A 460 -21.86 6.79 11.33
N VAL A 461 -21.80 5.77 12.19
CA VAL A 461 -21.47 4.39 11.77
C VAL A 461 -22.72 3.57 11.48
N ALA A 462 -22.65 2.74 10.43
CA ALA A 462 -23.67 1.75 10.10
C ALA A 462 -23.67 0.57 11.09
N GLY A 463 -22.56 0.35 11.78
CA GLY A 463 -22.40 -0.67 12.80
C GLY A 463 -21.03 -0.61 13.45
N TYR A 464 -20.87 -1.32 14.56
CA TYR A 464 -19.59 -1.44 15.24
C TYR A 464 -19.42 -2.79 15.92
N THR A 465 -18.16 -3.16 16.15
CA THR A 465 -17.79 -4.41 16.82
C THR A 465 -17.04 -4.12 18.10
N VAL A 466 -16.99 -5.11 18.99
CA VAL A 466 -16.21 -5.06 20.23
C VAL A 466 -15.24 -6.24 20.26
N GLY A 467 -14.02 -5.99 20.77
CA GLY A 467 -12.92 -6.96 20.78
C GLY A 467 -13.05 -8.09 21.79
N SER A 468 -14.02 -8.03 22.71
CA SER A 468 -14.20 -9.04 23.76
C SER A 468 -15.63 -9.06 24.31
N GLU A 469 -16.02 -10.18 24.93
CA GLU A 469 -17.30 -10.30 25.63
C GLU A 469 -17.43 -9.31 26.79
N LYS A 470 -16.30 -8.94 27.44
CA LYS A 470 -16.30 -7.94 28.52
C LYS A 470 -16.73 -6.57 27.99
N LEU A 471 -16.18 -6.17 26.83
CA LEU A 471 -16.59 -4.95 26.13
C LEU A 471 -18.02 -5.06 25.62
N ASN A 472 -18.47 -6.24 25.19
CA ASN A 472 -19.85 -6.44 24.80
C ASN A 472 -20.82 -6.12 25.94
N SER A 473 -20.61 -6.70 27.13
CA SER A 473 -21.43 -6.41 28.30
C SER A 473 -21.43 -4.91 28.65
N ILE A 474 -20.26 -4.26 28.60
CA ILE A 474 -20.15 -2.83 28.89
C ILE A 474 -20.95 -1.99 27.89
N TYR A 475 -20.69 -2.16 26.59
CA TYR A 475 -21.28 -1.32 25.53
C TYR A 475 -22.78 -1.59 25.32
N SER A 476 -23.25 -2.81 25.61
CA SER A 476 -24.69 -3.14 25.60
C SER A 476 -25.47 -2.43 26.71
N GLU A 477 -24.81 -2.06 27.81
CA GLU A 477 -25.43 -1.36 28.94
C GLU A 477 -25.37 0.18 28.80
N VAL A 478 -24.67 0.71 27.79
CA VAL A 478 -24.56 2.16 27.59
C VAL A 478 -25.87 2.73 27.04
N SER A 479 -26.54 3.55 27.85
CA SER A 479 -27.79 4.20 27.47
C SER A 479 -27.63 5.07 26.22
N GLY A 480 -28.44 4.81 25.20
CA GLY A 480 -28.46 5.58 23.94
C GLY A 480 -27.54 5.05 22.85
N TYR A 481 -26.73 4.04 23.13
CA TYR A 481 -25.94 3.36 22.09
C TYR A 481 -26.76 2.23 21.47
N PRO A 482 -26.59 1.95 20.16
CA PRO A 482 -27.03 0.67 19.63
C PRO A 482 -26.20 -0.47 20.20
N GLU A 483 -26.79 -1.66 20.28
CA GLU A 483 -26.07 -2.88 20.66
C GLU A 483 -24.88 -3.12 19.71
N PRO A 484 -23.71 -3.58 20.22
CA PRO A 484 -22.61 -3.99 19.36
C PRO A 484 -23.08 -5.04 18.35
N THR A 485 -22.72 -4.87 17.08
CA THR A 485 -23.17 -5.78 16.01
C THR A 485 -22.62 -7.19 16.22
N ARG A 486 -21.38 -7.30 16.72
CA ARG A 486 -20.71 -8.58 16.98
C ARG A 486 -19.50 -8.42 17.91
N VAL A 487 -19.23 -9.48 18.67
CA VAL A 487 -17.94 -9.69 19.34
C VAL A 487 -16.96 -10.32 18.35
N ILE A 488 -15.92 -9.57 17.99
CA ILE A 488 -14.87 -10.02 17.07
C ILE A 488 -13.53 -9.83 17.74
N GLU A 489 -12.94 -10.93 18.18
CA GLU A 489 -11.62 -10.93 18.81
C GLU A 489 -10.51 -11.07 17.75
N ASP A 490 -9.30 -10.62 18.08
CA ASP A 490 -8.14 -10.87 17.22
C ASP A 490 -7.75 -12.36 17.26
N GLY A 491 -6.97 -12.75 16.25
CA GLY A 491 -6.38 -14.08 16.16
C GLY A 491 -4.86 -14.09 16.32
N VAL A 492 -4.31 -15.30 16.25
CA VAL A 492 -2.87 -15.56 16.16
C VAL A 492 -2.58 -16.36 14.89
N ASP A 493 -1.44 -16.10 14.24
CA ASP A 493 -1.03 -16.84 13.05
C ASP A 493 -0.28 -18.12 13.48
N LEU A 494 -0.97 -19.26 13.50
CA LEU A 494 -0.37 -20.53 13.91
C LEU A 494 0.61 -21.12 12.88
N THR A 495 0.69 -20.55 11.67
CA THR A 495 1.75 -20.89 10.72
C THR A 495 3.08 -20.23 11.09
N LYS A 496 3.03 -19.18 11.92
CA LYS A 496 4.18 -18.38 12.35
C LYS A 496 4.54 -18.62 13.81
N PHE A 497 3.55 -18.59 14.70
CA PHE A 497 3.72 -18.82 16.12
C PHE A 497 3.42 -20.28 16.42
N MET A 498 4.47 -21.04 16.71
CA MET A 498 4.38 -22.45 17.01
C MET A 498 5.42 -22.86 18.05
N PRO A 499 5.22 -23.99 18.75
CA PRO A 499 6.14 -24.44 19.78
C PRO A 499 7.56 -24.62 19.27
N MET A 500 8.50 -23.90 19.89
CA MET A 500 9.93 -24.01 19.63
C MET A 500 10.68 -24.14 20.95
N ASN A 501 11.64 -25.08 21.01
CA ASN A 501 12.50 -25.30 22.18
C ASN A 501 11.74 -25.60 23.49
N ILE A 502 10.52 -26.16 23.41
CA ILE A 502 9.62 -26.33 24.58
C ILE A 502 10.13 -27.36 25.59
N GLU A 503 11.02 -28.25 25.19
CA GLU A 503 11.72 -29.20 26.04
C GLU A 503 12.46 -28.52 27.20
N ARG A 504 12.89 -27.26 27.03
CA ARG A 504 13.53 -26.43 28.06
C ARG A 504 12.67 -26.27 29.31
N LEU A 505 11.34 -26.39 29.19
CA LEU A 505 10.41 -26.24 30.31
C LEU A 505 10.59 -27.36 31.33
N ARG A 506 11.10 -28.53 30.90
CA ARG A 506 11.41 -29.68 31.79
C ARG A 506 12.69 -29.50 32.59
N GLU A 507 13.54 -28.56 32.17
CA GLU A 507 14.83 -28.25 32.81
C GLU A 507 14.71 -27.16 33.88
N VAL A 508 13.56 -26.49 33.97
CA VAL A 508 13.27 -25.53 35.03
C VAL A 508 13.34 -26.25 36.38
N GLY A 509 14.08 -25.67 37.33
CA GLY A 509 14.49 -26.31 38.59
C GLY A 509 15.96 -26.76 38.60
N GLN A 510 16.59 -26.92 37.42
CA GLN A 510 18.05 -27.06 37.26
C GLN A 510 18.72 -25.75 36.83
N ARG A 511 17.92 -24.82 36.32
CA ARG A 511 18.27 -23.45 35.95
C ARG A 511 17.20 -22.47 36.41
N GLU A 512 17.51 -21.18 36.33
CA GLU A 512 16.56 -20.11 36.61
C GLU A 512 15.35 -20.15 35.66
N LEU A 513 14.16 -19.85 36.20
CA LEU A 513 12.95 -19.59 35.42
C LEU A 513 13.07 -18.23 34.72
N VAL A 514 12.87 -18.20 33.41
CA VAL A 514 12.96 -16.99 32.59
C VAL A 514 11.57 -16.37 32.40
N ILE A 515 11.38 -15.16 32.93
CA ILE A 515 10.11 -14.43 32.92
C ILE A 515 10.13 -13.41 31.77
N GLY A 516 9.21 -13.56 30.83
CA GLY A 516 9.07 -12.68 29.67
C GLY A 516 7.98 -11.63 29.80
N TRP A 517 8.19 -10.51 29.13
CA TRP A 517 7.22 -9.43 28.94
C TRP A 517 7.46 -8.74 27.61
N VAL A 518 6.40 -8.38 26.91
CA VAL A 518 6.41 -7.75 25.58
C VAL A 518 5.46 -6.57 25.62
N GLY A 519 5.92 -5.41 25.18
CA GLY A 519 5.05 -4.23 25.12
C GLY A 519 5.79 -2.91 24.98
N ASN A 520 5.10 -1.83 25.28
CA ASN A 520 5.65 -0.48 25.32
C ASN A 520 5.49 0.08 26.73
N SER A 521 6.58 0.15 27.50
CA SER A 521 6.53 0.56 28.91
C SER A 521 6.21 2.05 29.09
N LYS A 522 6.33 2.85 28.03
CA LYS A 522 6.01 4.28 28.03
C LYS A 522 4.61 4.61 27.50
N TRP A 523 3.80 3.60 27.18
CA TRP A 523 2.44 3.88 26.73
C TRP A 523 1.62 4.51 27.87
N ALA A 524 1.21 5.78 27.67
CA ALA A 524 0.49 6.60 28.65
C ALA A 524 1.17 6.70 30.04
N ALA A 525 2.50 6.56 30.08
CA ALA A 525 3.27 6.52 31.34
C ALA A 525 3.27 7.84 32.12
N GLU A 526 2.91 8.94 31.46
CA GLU A 526 2.65 10.24 32.09
C GLU A 526 1.37 10.27 32.94
N LEU A 527 0.43 9.36 32.69
CA LEU A 527 -0.81 9.22 33.44
C LEU A 527 -0.68 8.13 34.53
N GLU A 528 -0.40 6.89 34.12
CA GLU A 528 -0.33 5.72 35.00
C GLU A 528 0.47 4.59 34.30
N ASP A 529 1.08 3.68 35.07
CA ASP A 529 1.64 2.43 34.54
C ASP A 529 0.52 1.40 34.25
N PHE A 530 -0.20 1.63 33.16
CA PHE A 530 -1.29 0.75 32.72
C PHE A 530 -0.82 -0.67 32.40
N LYS A 531 0.41 -0.86 31.92
CA LYS A 531 0.97 -2.19 31.62
C LYS A 531 1.45 -2.93 32.88
N GLY A 532 1.66 -2.21 33.98
CA GLY A 532 2.08 -2.77 35.27
C GLY A 532 3.53 -3.25 35.28
N VAL A 533 4.31 -2.91 34.26
CA VAL A 533 5.68 -3.43 34.10
C VAL A 533 6.63 -2.85 35.15
N ASN A 534 6.45 -1.58 35.51
CA ASN A 534 7.31 -0.87 36.47
C ASN A 534 6.76 -0.94 37.90
N SER A 535 5.43 -0.91 38.04
CA SER A 535 4.73 -0.89 39.33
C SER A 535 4.49 -2.28 39.92
N ILE A 536 4.47 -3.34 39.11
CA ILE A 536 4.12 -4.70 39.55
C ILE A 536 5.18 -5.72 39.13
N LEU A 537 5.41 -5.89 37.83
CA LEU A 537 6.25 -6.98 37.31
C LEU A 537 7.70 -6.89 37.78
N LYS A 538 8.37 -5.76 37.56
CA LYS A 538 9.77 -5.55 38.00
C LYS A 538 9.92 -5.71 39.52
N PRO A 539 9.10 -5.05 40.37
CA PRO A 539 9.16 -5.26 41.82
C PRO A 539 8.93 -6.71 42.26
N ALA A 540 8.01 -7.44 41.63
CA ALA A 540 7.76 -8.84 41.96
C ALA A 540 8.99 -9.73 41.69
N ILE A 541 9.64 -9.54 40.55
CA ILE A 541 10.86 -10.29 40.19
C ILE A 541 12.01 -9.93 41.15
N GLU A 542 12.23 -8.65 41.43
CA GLU A 542 13.29 -8.20 42.35
C GLU A 542 13.11 -8.77 43.76
N GLN A 543 11.88 -8.75 44.29
CA GLN A 543 11.60 -9.31 45.61
C GLN A 543 11.79 -10.84 45.64
N LEU A 544 11.39 -11.57 44.59
CA LEU A 544 11.63 -13.01 44.50
C LEU A 544 13.12 -13.35 44.45
N GLN A 545 13.92 -12.55 43.74
CA GLN A 545 15.37 -12.70 43.71
C GLN A 545 15.99 -12.46 45.09
N GLN A 546 15.51 -11.46 45.83
CA GLN A 546 15.92 -11.19 47.21
C GLN A 546 15.52 -12.30 48.19
N GLU A 547 14.38 -12.96 47.95
CA GLU A 547 13.91 -14.14 48.67
C GLU A 547 14.69 -15.43 48.32
N GLY A 548 15.59 -15.38 47.33
CA GLY A 548 16.45 -16.48 46.94
C GLY A 548 15.84 -17.42 45.88
N PHE A 549 14.75 -17.02 45.22
CA PHE A 549 14.19 -17.78 44.10
C PHE A 549 15.05 -17.62 42.84
N ALA A 550 15.31 -18.73 42.15
CA ALA A 550 16.09 -18.75 40.91
C ALA A 550 15.23 -18.27 39.73
N VAL A 551 15.08 -16.95 39.58
CA VAL A 551 14.30 -16.31 38.53
C VAL A 551 15.08 -15.18 37.86
N LYS A 552 14.86 -14.99 36.55
CA LYS A 552 15.41 -13.85 35.80
C LYS A 552 14.41 -13.33 34.76
N SER A 553 14.57 -12.09 34.34
CA SER A 553 13.75 -11.46 33.31
C SER A 553 14.39 -11.49 31.92
N LEU A 554 13.54 -11.52 30.89
CA LEU A 554 13.92 -11.25 29.50
C LEU A 554 12.80 -10.43 28.86
N PHE A 555 12.95 -9.11 28.80
CA PHE A 555 11.91 -8.21 28.31
C PHE A 555 12.14 -7.81 26.84
N ALA A 556 11.06 -7.73 26.06
CA ALA A 556 11.02 -7.12 24.74
C ALA A 556 10.22 -5.80 24.83
N ASP A 557 10.85 -4.79 25.44
CA ASP A 557 10.28 -3.45 25.55
C ASP A 557 10.60 -2.65 24.29
N ARG A 558 9.58 -2.12 23.61
CA ARG A 558 9.75 -1.26 22.43
C ARG A 558 10.71 -0.10 22.67
N GLN A 559 10.80 0.41 23.89
CA GLN A 559 11.67 1.54 24.24
C GLN A 559 13.15 1.17 24.32
N ASP A 560 13.46 -0.07 24.68
CA ASP A 560 14.83 -0.55 24.88
C ASP A 560 15.31 -1.38 23.68
N GLN A 561 14.46 -2.29 23.21
CA GLN A 561 14.74 -3.21 22.12
C GLN A 561 13.44 -3.59 21.40
N PHE A 562 13.15 -2.90 20.29
CA PHE A 562 12.10 -3.32 19.38
C PHE A 562 12.48 -4.63 18.68
N ILE A 563 11.66 -5.67 18.85
CA ILE A 563 11.80 -6.94 18.15
C ILE A 563 10.76 -6.97 17.02
N PRO A 564 11.18 -7.08 15.75
CA PRO A 564 10.28 -7.24 14.62
C PRO A 564 9.34 -8.44 14.82
N HIS A 565 8.08 -8.31 14.38
CA HIS A 565 7.02 -9.31 14.63
C HIS A 565 7.38 -10.70 14.06
N ASP A 566 8.15 -10.79 12.98
CA ASP A 566 8.70 -12.03 12.40
C ASP A 566 9.74 -12.74 13.27
N GLN A 567 10.40 -12.01 14.17
CA GLN A 567 11.40 -12.55 15.10
C GLN A 567 10.81 -12.90 16.47
N MET A 568 9.55 -12.55 16.74
CA MET A 568 8.87 -12.82 18.01
C MET A 568 8.80 -14.31 18.38
N PRO A 569 8.60 -15.28 17.47
CA PRO A 569 8.66 -16.71 17.82
C PRO A 569 9.99 -17.11 18.49
N ASN A 570 11.12 -16.56 18.04
CA ASN A 570 12.45 -16.79 18.62
C ASN A 570 12.64 -16.08 19.98
N TYR A 571 11.90 -15.00 20.25
CA TYR A 571 11.84 -14.43 21.59
C TYR A 571 11.06 -15.36 22.53
N TYR A 572 9.87 -15.80 22.12
CA TYR A 572 9.04 -16.71 22.91
C TYR A 572 9.73 -18.05 23.20
N SER A 573 10.59 -18.54 22.30
CA SER A 573 11.39 -19.76 22.50
C SER A 573 12.50 -19.64 23.57
N LYS A 574 12.68 -18.46 24.17
CA LYS A 574 13.72 -18.17 25.19
C LYS A 574 13.17 -17.86 26.58
N ILE A 575 11.85 -17.71 26.71
CA ILE A 575 11.18 -17.46 28.01
C ILE A 575 10.43 -18.70 28.47
N ASP A 576 10.22 -18.86 29.77
CA ASP A 576 9.49 -20.01 30.34
C ASP A 576 8.07 -19.66 30.78
N VAL A 577 7.83 -18.38 31.06
CA VAL A 577 6.51 -17.84 31.39
C VAL A 577 6.41 -16.43 30.81
N TYR A 578 5.28 -16.12 30.18
CA TYR A 578 4.93 -14.77 29.75
C TYR A 578 4.04 -14.12 30.82
N VAL A 579 4.26 -12.84 31.13
CA VAL A 579 3.48 -12.12 32.15
C VAL A 579 2.77 -10.91 31.57
N CYS A 580 1.46 -10.81 31.79
CA CYS A 580 0.61 -9.67 31.42
C CYS A 580 -0.02 -9.05 32.67
N THR A 581 0.54 -7.96 33.18
CA THR A 581 0.02 -7.23 34.35
C THR A 581 -0.80 -6.00 33.97
N SER A 582 -1.38 -5.99 32.77
CA SER A 582 -2.10 -4.83 32.27
C SER A 582 -3.37 -4.54 33.08
N LYS A 583 -3.73 -3.26 33.19
CA LYS A 583 -5.00 -2.81 33.76
C LYS A 583 -6.11 -2.82 32.70
N ILE A 584 -5.74 -2.54 31.45
CA ILE A 584 -6.65 -2.37 30.31
C ILE A 584 -6.04 -3.07 29.09
N GLU A 585 -6.81 -3.96 28.47
CA GLU A 585 -6.54 -4.61 27.18
C GLU A 585 -7.88 -4.98 26.52
N GLY A 586 -7.94 -5.05 25.19
CA GLY A 586 -8.99 -5.78 24.47
C GLY A 586 -8.50 -7.15 24.07
N THR A 587 -7.55 -7.19 23.14
CA THR A 587 -6.89 -8.42 22.72
C THR A 587 -5.38 -8.31 22.92
N PRO A 588 -4.84 -8.73 24.09
CA PRO A 588 -3.40 -8.69 24.30
C PRO A 588 -2.71 -9.77 23.44
N ASN A 589 -2.40 -9.44 22.19
CA ASN A 589 -1.78 -10.37 21.22
C ASN A 589 -0.57 -11.13 21.76
N PRO A 590 0.34 -10.53 22.57
CA PRO A 590 1.42 -11.28 23.20
C PRO A 590 0.97 -12.47 24.07
N VAL A 591 -0.24 -12.44 24.66
CA VAL A 591 -0.84 -13.58 25.36
C VAL A 591 -1.14 -14.71 24.36
N LEU A 592 -1.80 -14.41 23.25
CA LEU A 592 -2.14 -15.40 22.23
C LEU A 592 -0.87 -15.97 21.55
N GLU A 593 0.09 -15.11 21.22
CA GLU A 593 1.38 -15.49 20.63
C GLU A 593 2.21 -16.38 21.55
N SER A 594 2.29 -16.04 22.84
CA SER A 594 3.00 -16.86 23.84
C SER A 594 2.34 -18.22 24.01
N MET A 595 1.00 -18.27 24.08
CA MET A 595 0.24 -19.52 24.13
C MET A 595 0.49 -20.39 22.89
N ALA A 596 0.49 -19.80 21.68
CA ALA A 596 0.78 -20.49 20.42
C ALA A 596 2.20 -21.07 20.38
N CYS A 597 3.18 -20.37 20.96
CA CYS A 597 4.55 -20.85 21.16
C CYS A 597 4.69 -21.88 22.31
N GLY A 598 3.59 -22.25 22.97
CA GLY A 598 3.57 -23.19 24.08
C GLY A 598 4.16 -22.62 25.37
N VAL A 599 4.19 -21.29 25.53
CA VAL A 599 4.65 -20.62 26.75
C VAL A 599 3.46 -20.41 27.71
N PRO A 600 3.55 -20.90 28.96
CA PRO A 600 2.58 -20.59 30.02
C PRO A 600 2.44 -19.08 30.29
N VAL A 601 1.24 -18.63 30.70
CA VAL A 601 0.95 -17.20 30.90
C VAL A 601 0.46 -16.88 32.32
N ILE A 602 1.01 -15.86 32.96
CA ILE A 602 0.39 -15.25 34.14
C ILE A 602 -0.22 -13.92 33.70
N SER A 603 -1.50 -13.70 34.00
CA SER A 603 -2.19 -12.50 33.53
C SER A 603 -3.14 -11.91 34.57
N THR A 604 -3.43 -10.62 34.48
CA THR A 604 -4.64 -10.03 35.08
C THR A 604 -5.91 -10.41 34.31
N ASP A 605 -7.08 -10.20 34.90
CA ASP A 605 -8.40 -10.38 34.25
C ASP A 605 -8.72 -9.20 33.30
N VAL A 606 -8.12 -9.25 32.11
CA VAL A 606 -8.25 -8.21 31.08
C VAL A 606 -8.62 -8.80 29.72
N GLY A 607 -9.43 -8.06 28.97
CA GLY A 607 -9.75 -8.36 27.57
C GLY A 607 -10.25 -9.79 27.36
N ILE A 608 -9.60 -10.50 26.44
CA ILE A 608 -9.92 -11.89 26.08
C ILE A 608 -9.30 -12.98 26.97
N VAL A 609 -8.55 -12.61 28.01
CA VAL A 609 -7.75 -13.57 28.80
C VAL A 609 -8.60 -14.71 29.39
N PRO A 610 -9.74 -14.45 30.08
CA PRO A 610 -10.57 -15.53 30.62
C PRO A 610 -11.14 -16.48 29.56
N GLN A 611 -11.38 -15.97 28.35
CA GLN A 611 -11.92 -16.73 27.22
C GLN A 611 -10.83 -17.56 26.54
N ALA A 612 -9.62 -16.99 26.40
CA ALA A 612 -8.50 -17.67 25.76
C ALA A 612 -7.92 -18.78 26.64
N PHE A 613 -7.93 -18.64 27.96
CA PHE A 613 -7.31 -19.62 28.85
C PHE A 613 -8.11 -20.93 28.97
N GLY A 614 -7.39 -22.05 29.00
CA GLY A 614 -7.92 -23.34 29.42
C GLY A 614 -8.08 -23.42 30.94
N GLU A 615 -8.64 -24.53 31.44
CA GLU A 615 -8.96 -24.68 32.86
C GLU A 615 -7.73 -24.63 33.78
N LEU A 616 -6.58 -25.16 33.35
CA LEU A 616 -5.33 -25.05 34.11
C LEU A 616 -4.77 -23.63 34.05
N GLN A 617 -4.78 -23.02 32.87
CA GLN A 617 -4.22 -21.69 32.64
C GLN A 617 -5.02 -20.60 33.37
N LYS A 618 -6.35 -20.76 33.53
CA LYS A 618 -7.22 -19.87 34.32
C LYS A 618 -6.77 -19.73 35.78
N ALA A 619 -6.11 -20.74 36.35
CA ALA A 619 -5.57 -20.66 37.71
C ALA A 619 -4.39 -19.68 37.85
N PHE A 620 -3.89 -19.12 36.74
CA PHE A 620 -2.85 -18.10 36.67
C PHE A 620 -3.39 -16.73 36.23
N ILE A 621 -4.72 -16.56 36.29
CA ILE A 621 -5.33 -15.23 36.31
C ILE A 621 -5.20 -14.70 37.74
N LEU A 622 -4.53 -13.55 37.90
CA LEU A 622 -4.26 -12.97 39.20
C LEU A 622 -5.58 -12.57 39.88
N PRO A 623 -5.81 -12.97 41.14
CA PRO A 623 -7.01 -12.57 41.88
C PRO A 623 -7.02 -11.06 42.16
N GLU A 624 -5.83 -10.48 42.34
CA GLU A 624 -5.62 -9.04 42.53
C GLU A 624 -4.43 -8.58 41.69
N ARG A 625 -4.52 -7.36 41.16
CA ARG A 625 -3.43 -6.72 40.40
C ARG A 625 -2.38 -6.13 41.36
N THR A 626 -1.66 -7.01 42.08
CA THR A 626 -0.67 -6.64 43.09
C THR A 626 0.65 -7.39 42.90
N VAL A 627 1.72 -6.85 43.50
CA VAL A 627 3.06 -7.48 43.49
C VAL A 627 2.99 -8.87 44.13
N GLU A 628 2.31 -8.99 45.26
CA GLU A 628 2.18 -10.19 46.07
C GLU A 628 1.46 -11.31 45.31
N ALA A 629 0.32 -11.01 44.66
CA ALA A 629 -0.41 -11.99 43.86
C ALA A 629 0.43 -12.53 42.68
N LEU A 630 1.20 -11.65 42.04
CA LEU A 630 2.12 -12.05 40.97
C LEU A 630 3.27 -12.92 41.51
N LYS A 631 3.87 -12.54 42.65
CA LYS A 631 4.93 -13.32 43.30
C LYS A 631 4.46 -14.71 43.65
N ASP A 632 3.28 -14.85 44.24
CA ASP A 632 2.71 -16.16 44.61
C ASP A 632 2.49 -17.04 43.38
N SER A 633 2.02 -16.45 42.27
CA SER A 633 1.84 -17.17 41.00
C SER A 633 3.17 -17.63 40.38
N ILE A 634 4.19 -16.78 40.39
CA ILE A 634 5.54 -17.14 39.92
C ILE A 634 6.15 -18.21 40.83
N ARG A 635 6.04 -18.04 42.16
CA ARG A 635 6.55 -18.99 43.15
C ARG A 635 5.99 -20.39 42.91
N LYS A 636 4.69 -20.50 42.66
CA LYS A 636 4.04 -21.78 42.32
C LYS A 636 4.67 -22.47 41.11
N LEU A 637 5.05 -21.72 40.07
CA LEU A 637 5.72 -22.29 38.89
C LEU A 637 7.17 -22.71 39.18
N VAL A 638 7.86 -22.02 40.09
CA VAL A 638 9.21 -22.39 40.53
C VAL A 638 9.20 -23.64 41.41
N GLU A 639 8.22 -23.75 42.32
CA GLU A 639 8.08 -24.87 43.25
C GLU A 639 7.51 -26.13 42.59
N GLU A 640 6.69 -25.98 41.54
CA GLU A 640 6.12 -27.09 40.78
C GLU A 640 6.45 -26.99 39.27
N PRO A 641 7.72 -27.16 38.83
CA PRO A 641 8.11 -26.99 37.41
C PRO A 641 7.35 -27.89 36.43
N ALA A 642 6.86 -29.05 36.89
CA ALA A 642 6.02 -29.94 36.08
C ALA A 642 4.73 -29.27 35.58
N LEU A 643 4.25 -28.21 36.24
CA LEU A 643 3.11 -27.41 35.78
C LEU A 643 3.39 -26.71 34.44
N LEU A 644 4.63 -26.26 34.19
CA LEU A 644 4.97 -25.54 32.96
C LEU A 644 4.70 -26.38 31.72
N SER A 645 5.07 -27.67 31.74
CA SER A 645 4.83 -28.59 30.62
C SER A 645 3.33 -28.89 30.42
N ARG A 646 2.56 -28.95 31.52
CA ARG A 646 1.10 -29.18 31.47
C ARG A 646 0.36 -27.96 30.90
N LEU A 647 0.72 -26.76 31.38
CA LEU A 647 0.20 -25.49 30.88
C LEU A 647 0.56 -25.28 29.41
N SER A 648 1.81 -25.56 29.03
CA SER A 648 2.26 -25.54 27.64
C SER A 648 1.38 -26.42 26.73
N THR A 649 1.12 -27.66 27.16
CA THR A 649 0.27 -28.58 26.41
C THR A 649 -1.17 -28.07 26.28
N GLU A 650 -1.76 -27.54 27.36
CA GLU A 650 -3.10 -26.97 27.33
C GLU A 650 -3.17 -25.75 26.40
N ASN A 651 -2.18 -24.84 26.47
CA ASN A 651 -2.14 -23.64 25.65
C ASN A 651 -2.08 -23.96 24.15
N VAL A 652 -1.22 -24.89 23.74
CA VAL A 652 -1.07 -25.30 22.34
C VAL A 652 -2.36 -25.92 21.80
N GLU A 653 -3.15 -26.60 22.62
CA GLU A 653 -4.45 -27.13 22.20
C GLU A 653 -5.50 -26.01 22.15
N ARG A 654 -5.61 -25.23 23.22
CA ARG A 654 -6.64 -24.19 23.40
C ARG A 654 -6.55 -23.08 22.36
N ILE A 655 -5.32 -22.70 21.99
CA ILE A 655 -5.05 -21.58 21.09
C ILE A 655 -5.44 -21.85 19.63
N LYS A 656 -5.69 -23.11 19.25
CA LYS A 656 -6.14 -23.47 17.89
C LYS A 656 -7.43 -22.77 17.48
N GLU A 657 -8.33 -22.55 18.43
CA GLU A 657 -9.60 -21.83 18.22
C GLU A 657 -9.42 -20.31 18.01
N TRP A 658 -8.19 -19.81 18.19
CA TRP A 658 -7.81 -18.41 18.02
C TRP A 658 -7.02 -18.17 16.74
N ASP A 659 -6.92 -19.15 15.85
CA ASP A 659 -6.24 -18.95 14.58
C ASP A 659 -6.94 -17.89 13.72
N TRP A 660 -6.16 -17.08 13.00
CA TRP A 660 -6.70 -16.04 12.12
C TRP A 660 -7.66 -16.59 11.06
N SER A 661 -7.51 -17.82 10.59
CA SER A 661 -8.47 -18.43 9.65
C SER A 661 -9.89 -18.54 10.23
N ILE A 662 -10.02 -18.64 11.55
CA ILE A 662 -11.31 -18.69 12.26
C ILE A 662 -11.79 -17.28 12.58
N LYS A 663 -10.88 -16.42 13.11
CA LYS A 663 -11.24 -15.07 13.56
C LYS A 663 -11.58 -14.14 12.40
N ALA A 664 -10.86 -14.21 11.29
CA ALA A 664 -11.14 -13.42 10.09
C ALA A 664 -12.54 -13.71 9.51
N ALA A 665 -13.03 -14.94 9.60
CA ALA A 665 -14.39 -15.28 9.13
C ALA A 665 -15.49 -14.47 9.85
N LYS A 666 -15.27 -14.09 11.13
CA LYS A 666 -16.21 -13.21 11.86
C LYS A 666 -16.23 -11.80 11.29
N PHE A 667 -15.09 -11.27 10.85
CA PHE A 667 -15.01 -9.99 10.14
C PHE A 667 -15.75 -10.05 8.80
N GLY A 668 -15.56 -11.12 8.02
CA GLY A 668 -16.30 -11.32 6.77
C GLY A 668 -17.81 -11.27 6.97
N GLN A 669 -18.35 -12.04 7.93
CA GLN A 669 -19.77 -12.02 8.28
C GLN A 669 -20.27 -10.64 8.73
N TYR A 670 -19.42 -9.88 9.41
CA TYR A 670 -19.74 -8.53 9.84
C TYR A 670 -19.83 -7.57 8.64
N PHE A 671 -18.85 -7.60 7.74
CA PHE A 671 -18.88 -6.76 6.54
C PHE A 671 -20.07 -7.09 5.62
N GLU A 672 -20.39 -8.38 5.42
CA GLU A 672 -21.61 -8.79 4.72
C GLU A 672 -22.89 -8.25 5.39
N SER A 673 -22.91 -8.21 6.72
CA SER A 673 -24.07 -7.69 7.44
C SER A 673 -24.29 -6.19 7.22
N LEU A 674 -23.22 -5.42 7.00
CA LEU A 674 -23.31 -3.98 6.74
C LEU A 674 -23.88 -3.68 5.35
N THR A 675 -23.59 -4.52 4.35
CA THR A 675 -24.09 -4.36 2.97
C THR A 675 -25.51 -4.91 2.80
N ALA A 676 -25.91 -5.93 3.57
CA ALA A 676 -27.23 -6.52 3.50
C ALA A 676 -28.38 -5.59 3.96
N ILE A 677 -28.07 -4.56 4.76
CA ILE A 677 -29.06 -3.64 5.35
C ILE A 677 -29.87 -2.86 4.29
N ASP A 678 -29.32 -2.65 3.08
CA ASP A 678 -29.99 -1.88 2.01
C ASP A 678 -31.00 -2.71 1.19
N SER A 679 -31.06 -4.04 1.35
CA SER A 679 -31.95 -4.91 0.57
C SER A 679 -33.39 -5.02 1.10
N ARG A 680 -33.71 -4.29 2.18
CA ARG A 680 -35.06 -4.18 2.76
C ARG A 680 -35.45 -2.73 3.02
N THR A 681 -35.58 -1.93 1.96
CA THR A 681 -36.40 -0.72 1.99
C THR A 681 -36.98 -0.41 0.62
#